data_AF-A0A1H9I5Z0-F1
#
_entry.id   AF-A0A1H9I5Z0-F1
#
_cell.length_a   1.000
_cell.length_b   1.000
_cell.length_c   1.000
_cell.angle_alpha   90.00
_cell.angle_beta   90.00
_cell.angle_gamma   90.00
#
_symmetry.space_group_name_H-M   'P 1'
#
loop_
_entity.id
_entity.type
_entity.pdbx_description
1 polymer ?
#
loop_
_entity_poly.entity_id
_entity_poly.type
_entity_poly.pdbx_seq_one_letter_code
_entity_poly.pdbx_strand_id
1 'polypeptide(L)'
;MAGKNRLNKRRAEYLKAKGIYASAKRDDPLYEQKIALAEAYNALAEKMEVDEPLSADAMKSLAELYKDVLDKSHQLSHTAQELIQGPDKRKYDVDSLKNQIAQNDFLSQKLDKDLKAIEKTAEKNEQKSLNDIYETSRVNSNYDVLPDENRSSSHGAQNSRIAVTLKDKTTGAEIKGYFTLDNKAREKKSYVKETFENAKKKWGKAADFITLDSLEKTYEDFKCSYSAMLSYIANDMEQLSFMPYKDAHAALTKNLNDFLYGKELLKMIDTPEKLKIFVNVAKPVYLAENIASVANTTGIEEGQNINRRNAAMSEVAALLGHPNLLAQSENVKINIDGQEMKGTFMKEAKGDDIKKLGIDSDFLKVGMESLNELELKKTLADIQIVDYICGNPDRHGGNMLYSLVKNQDGTISIKTAQGIDNDTCLGTRNYDGISSLSPTHLQDINVITKEMSEKVMALTPEKLKQTLYGFKLSSEEIDNSIERLKKLQEKVVADQKLYSKGYGKGYLVENTIKVVNDEELDELRINEDLRIRNGGKNIFNRATSIANAKSRINDTVIQARDKYYETAYKATTDGLGKLNQIITSMNKDSNITDISPKYSEMVKNMEALKKMIVNVKGPIIGEKVDVSNGHTESIIKIREQMNKTVKSVYEYRDYKYSKTKGEEWREAGPGHVVTRQERRFNHSTDALNLLMGQLEMFDKLDENLKTYNEYNSKKASLLEAAEKREEDYKKSDKVKHQKEVYEKNMLQNHISRSEYKTLEAFEKIQKAETPEARGIAQIEYDLILGYSVAGLKPEDREAYKKRVSEQTGTEITASDDELLKKAFASQLVLTKYECQQVDEKRRDFDHNNVLKNLENLDITDPEKAVNILMRNKGFGKLFTKNKDDMLITKGCEKLSTVAIPTFNKVSILTTNLVNEIKRGAQRETNAKMEKGPVH
;
A
#
# COMPACT_ATOMS: atom_id res chain seq x y z
N MET A 1 8.31 27.04 -20.87
CA MET A 1 9.78 26.92 -21.00
C MET A 1 10.38 25.61 -20.44
N ALA A 2 9.59 24.68 -19.88
CA ALA A 2 10.12 23.44 -19.28
C ALA A 2 10.61 22.36 -20.29
N GLY A 3 10.16 22.39 -21.55
CA GLY A 3 10.50 21.36 -22.56
C GLY A 3 11.97 21.33 -22.98
N LYS A 4 12.62 22.51 -23.16
CA LYS A 4 14.04 22.62 -23.55
C LYS A 4 15.03 22.03 -22.53
N ASN A 5 14.60 21.78 -21.29
CA ASN A 5 15.45 21.21 -20.23
C ASN A 5 15.41 19.67 -20.18
N ARG A 6 14.39 19.02 -20.77
CA ARG A 6 14.24 17.55 -20.66
C ARG A 6 15.30 16.79 -21.43
N LEU A 7 15.65 17.20 -22.66
CA LEU A 7 16.61 16.47 -23.51
C LEU A 7 18.08 16.76 -23.21
N ASN A 8 18.43 17.98 -22.82
CA ASN A 8 19.78 18.28 -22.35
C ASN A 8 20.14 17.48 -21.08
N LYS A 9 19.17 17.31 -20.17
CA LYS A 9 19.31 16.36 -19.05
C LYS A 9 19.42 14.91 -19.53
N ARG A 10 18.64 14.49 -20.53
CA ARG A 10 18.75 13.14 -21.13
C ARG A 10 20.15 12.89 -21.68
N ARG A 11 20.73 13.81 -22.46
CA ARG A 11 22.11 13.72 -22.97
C ARG A 11 23.14 13.61 -21.85
N ALA A 12 23.07 14.51 -20.86
CA ALA A 12 23.99 14.50 -19.71
C ALA A 12 23.98 13.17 -18.94
N GLU A 13 22.84 12.48 -18.93
CA GLU A 13 22.71 11.20 -18.26
C GLU A 13 23.08 9.98 -19.10
N TYR A 14 22.83 9.97 -20.40
CA TYR A 14 23.46 8.97 -21.25
C TYR A 14 25.00 9.11 -21.24
N LEU A 15 25.53 10.33 -21.14
CA LEU A 15 26.95 10.55 -20.91
C LEU A 15 27.41 10.03 -19.52
N LYS A 16 26.51 9.91 -18.53
CA LYS A 16 26.77 9.22 -17.25
C LYS A 16 26.62 7.70 -17.36
N ALA A 17 25.76 7.18 -18.25
CA ALA A 17 25.62 5.76 -18.57
C ALA A 17 26.94 5.13 -19.02
N LYS A 18 27.73 5.92 -19.76
CA LYS A 18 29.13 5.62 -20.03
C LYS A 18 29.83 5.11 -18.78
N GLY A 19 29.63 5.76 -17.64
CA GLY A 19 30.22 5.36 -16.37
C GLY A 19 29.82 3.95 -15.92
N ILE A 20 28.63 3.45 -16.25
CA ILE A 20 28.16 2.14 -15.76
C ILE A 20 28.83 1.01 -16.54
N TYR A 21 28.74 1.03 -17.86
CA TYR A 21 29.41 0.02 -18.69
C TYR A 21 30.92 0.26 -18.80
N ALA A 22 31.41 1.50 -18.73
CA ALA A 22 32.85 1.80 -18.64
C ALA A 22 33.44 1.58 -17.24
N SER A 23 32.60 1.37 -16.22
CA SER A 23 33.05 0.87 -14.91
C SER A 23 33.15 -0.66 -14.86
N ALA A 24 32.86 -1.36 -15.97
CA ALA A 24 33.17 -2.77 -16.08
C ALA A 24 34.66 -2.94 -15.76
N LYS A 25 34.95 -3.84 -14.82
CA LYS A 25 36.33 -4.12 -14.45
C LYS A 25 36.98 -4.94 -15.56
N ARG A 26 38.27 -4.77 -15.78
CA ARG A 26 39.02 -5.49 -16.83
C ARG A 26 39.01 -7.02 -16.66
N ASP A 27 38.71 -7.51 -15.46
CA ASP A 27 38.56 -8.94 -15.14
C ASP A 27 37.13 -9.46 -15.38
N ASP A 28 36.18 -8.62 -15.77
CA ASP A 28 34.85 -9.04 -16.20
C ASP A 28 34.96 -9.80 -17.53
N PRO A 29 34.46 -11.05 -17.63
CA PRO A 29 34.56 -11.83 -18.86
C PRO A 29 33.77 -11.24 -20.03
N LEU A 30 32.89 -10.26 -19.76
CA LEU A 30 32.13 -9.52 -20.76
C LEU A 30 32.63 -8.07 -20.93
N TYR A 31 33.83 -7.74 -20.42
CA TYR A 31 34.37 -6.37 -20.42
C TYR A 31 34.32 -5.74 -21.81
N GLU A 32 34.89 -6.38 -22.83
CA GLU A 32 34.97 -5.83 -24.20
C GLU A 32 33.59 -5.56 -24.80
N GLN A 33 32.64 -6.50 -24.64
CA GLN A 33 31.26 -6.34 -25.13
C GLN A 33 30.52 -5.23 -24.36
N LYS A 34 30.76 -5.09 -23.05
CA LYS A 34 30.19 -4.01 -22.24
C LYS A 34 30.74 -2.65 -22.67
N ILE A 35 32.04 -2.52 -22.91
CA ILE A 35 32.66 -1.28 -23.42
C ILE A 35 32.10 -0.93 -24.80
N ALA A 36 32.06 -1.87 -25.74
CA ALA A 36 31.53 -1.64 -27.08
C ALA A 36 30.06 -1.19 -27.05
N LEU A 37 29.23 -1.81 -26.19
CA LEU A 37 27.84 -1.39 -26.00
C LEU A 37 27.75 0.01 -25.38
N ALA A 38 28.64 0.34 -24.43
CA ALA A 38 28.73 1.68 -23.84
C ALA A 38 29.01 2.76 -24.91
N GLU A 39 29.95 2.49 -25.80
CA GLU A 39 30.33 3.38 -26.89
C GLU A 39 29.17 3.59 -27.87
N ALA A 40 28.47 2.51 -28.25
CA ALA A 40 27.27 2.60 -29.10
C ALA A 40 26.17 3.45 -28.44
N TYR A 41 25.91 3.26 -27.14
CA TYR A 41 24.96 4.11 -26.41
C TYR A 41 25.39 5.58 -26.36
N ASN A 42 26.69 5.87 -26.28
CA ASN A 42 27.19 7.25 -26.32
C ASN A 42 26.93 7.90 -27.67
N ALA A 43 27.24 7.20 -28.76
CA ALA A 43 26.99 7.69 -30.11
C ALA A 43 25.50 7.95 -30.34
N LEU A 44 24.64 7.05 -29.86
CA LEU A 44 23.19 7.25 -29.87
C LEU A 44 22.79 8.52 -29.12
N ALA A 45 23.28 8.69 -27.90
CA ALA A 45 22.94 9.80 -27.03
C ALA A 45 23.33 11.18 -27.57
N GLU A 46 24.46 11.28 -28.26
CA GLU A 46 24.93 12.52 -28.89
C GLU A 46 23.97 13.03 -29.97
N LYS A 47 23.11 12.17 -30.54
CA LYS A 47 22.11 12.55 -31.54
C LYS A 47 20.72 12.85 -30.97
N MET A 48 20.48 12.64 -29.67
CA MET A 48 19.15 12.81 -29.05
C MET A 48 18.84 14.24 -28.60
N GLU A 49 19.33 15.27 -29.31
CA GLU A 49 19.43 16.63 -28.75
C GLU A 49 18.17 17.50 -28.81
N VAL A 50 17.09 17.08 -29.48
CA VAL A 50 16.02 18.03 -29.79
C VAL A 50 14.62 17.42 -29.65
N ASP A 51 13.73 18.14 -28.95
CA ASP A 51 12.28 17.86 -28.89
C ASP A 51 11.59 18.41 -30.15
N GLU A 52 12.42 18.97 -31.04
CA GLU A 52 12.01 19.43 -32.34
C GLU A 52 11.69 18.21 -33.21
N PRO A 53 10.75 18.39 -34.14
CA PRO A 53 10.50 17.38 -35.14
C PRO A 53 11.77 17.02 -35.91
N LEU A 54 12.09 15.72 -35.97
CA LEU A 54 13.24 15.24 -36.72
C LEU A 54 12.92 15.24 -38.22
N SER A 55 13.92 15.56 -39.06
CA SER A 55 13.83 15.34 -40.50
C SER A 55 13.98 13.85 -40.82
N ALA A 56 13.54 13.42 -42.02
CA ALA A 56 13.72 12.04 -42.46
C ALA A 56 15.20 11.60 -42.45
N ASP A 57 16.13 12.50 -42.81
CA ASP A 57 17.57 12.18 -42.79
C ASP A 57 18.13 12.08 -41.37
N ALA A 58 17.67 12.94 -40.44
CA ALA A 58 18.00 12.81 -39.03
C ALA A 58 17.47 11.49 -38.44
N MET A 59 16.26 11.07 -38.83
CA MET A 59 15.68 9.78 -38.44
C MET A 59 16.46 8.60 -39.00
N LYS A 60 16.93 8.66 -40.25
CA LYS A 60 17.79 7.60 -40.83
C LYS A 60 19.12 7.46 -40.07
N SER A 61 19.78 8.59 -39.79
CA SER A 61 21.01 8.59 -38.98
C SER A 61 20.76 8.04 -37.57
N LEU A 62 19.62 8.38 -36.96
CA LEU A 62 19.22 7.83 -35.66
C LEU A 62 18.96 6.32 -35.74
N ALA A 63 18.29 5.83 -36.79
CA ALA A 63 18.02 4.42 -37.01
C ALA A 63 19.30 3.58 -37.13
N GLU A 64 20.34 4.11 -37.79
CA GLU A 64 21.66 3.45 -37.86
C GLU A 64 22.30 3.29 -36.48
N LEU A 65 22.20 4.30 -35.61
CA LEU A 65 22.72 4.22 -34.24
C LEU A 65 21.94 3.23 -33.37
N TYR A 66 20.62 3.14 -33.57
CA TYR A 66 19.79 2.12 -32.92
C TYR A 66 20.18 0.70 -33.35
N LYS A 67 20.47 0.50 -34.64
CA LYS A 67 20.96 -0.79 -35.17
C LYS A 67 22.29 -1.19 -34.54
N ASP A 68 23.25 -0.26 -34.44
CA ASP A 68 24.53 -0.54 -33.79
C ASP A 68 24.35 -0.93 -32.32
N VAL A 69 23.52 -0.20 -31.55
CA VAL A 69 23.21 -0.57 -30.15
C VAL A 69 22.58 -1.96 -30.06
N LEU A 70 21.63 -2.29 -30.94
CA LEU A 70 21.00 -3.62 -30.99
C LEU A 70 22.02 -4.72 -31.28
N ASP A 71 22.90 -4.51 -32.27
CA ASP A 71 23.92 -5.48 -32.65
C ASP A 71 24.91 -5.71 -31.50
N LYS A 72 25.38 -4.64 -30.84
CA LYS A 72 26.24 -4.76 -29.65
C LYS A 72 25.54 -5.43 -28.48
N SER A 73 24.25 -5.17 -28.29
CA SER A 73 23.43 -5.82 -27.24
C SER A 73 23.32 -7.34 -27.51
N HIS A 74 23.03 -7.74 -28.75
CA HIS A 74 22.98 -9.14 -29.14
C HIS A 74 24.34 -9.84 -29.01
N GLN A 75 25.44 -9.16 -29.37
CA GLN A 75 26.80 -9.68 -29.16
C GLN A 75 27.06 -9.93 -27.67
N LEU A 76 26.69 -9.00 -26.79
CA LEU A 76 26.82 -9.16 -25.34
C LEU A 76 26.01 -10.36 -24.82
N SER A 77 24.74 -10.49 -25.22
CA SER A 77 23.90 -11.65 -24.84
C SER A 77 24.47 -12.97 -25.37
N HIS A 78 24.97 -12.98 -26.61
CA HIS A 78 25.57 -14.15 -27.23
C HIS A 78 26.83 -14.61 -26.48
N THR A 79 27.78 -13.71 -26.22
CA THR A 79 28.99 -14.04 -25.47
C THR A 79 28.65 -14.51 -24.04
N ALA A 80 27.69 -13.89 -23.37
CA ALA A 80 27.22 -14.36 -22.06
C ALA A 80 26.66 -15.79 -22.13
N GLN A 81 25.91 -16.12 -23.19
CA GLN A 81 25.38 -17.46 -23.41
C GLN A 81 26.49 -18.48 -23.68
N GLU A 82 27.52 -18.12 -24.44
CA GLU A 82 28.72 -18.95 -24.66
C GLU A 82 29.44 -19.25 -23.35
N LEU A 83 29.57 -18.26 -22.44
CA LEU A 83 30.18 -18.47 -21.12
C LEU A 83 29.37 -19.44 -20.24
N ILE A 84 28.03 -19.38 -20.32
CA ILE A 84 27.13 -20.29 -19.60
C ILE A 84 27.24 -21.73 -20.14
N GLN A 85 27.38 -21.89 -21.46
CA GLN A 85 27.45 -23.20 -22.12
C GLN A 85 28.87 -23.77 -22.17
N GLY A 86 29.88 -22.93 -22.03
CA GLY A 86 31.28 -23.29 -22.16
C GLY A 86 31.81 -24.21 -21.05
N PRO A 87 32.98 -24.83 -21.28
CA PRO A 87 33.61 -25.73 -20.30
C PRO A 87 33.97 -25.01 -18.99
N ASP A 88 34.16 -23.70 -19.06
CA ASP A 88 34.56 -22.83 -17.95
C ASP A 88 33.39 -22.26 -17.13
N LYS A 89 32.14 -22.68 -17.36
CA LYS A 89 30.95 -22.12 -16.67
C LYS A 89 31.02 -22.10 -15.14
N ARG A 90 31.83 -22.98 -14.53
CA ARG A 90 32.06 -23.02 -13.07
C ARG A 90 32.84 -21.81 -12.55
N LYS A 91 33.52 -21.06 -13.42
CA LYS A 91 34.24 -19.82 -13.08
C LYS A 91 33.32 -18.62 -12.97
N TYR A 92 32.07 -18.73 -13.44
CA TYR A 92 31.15 -17.61 -13.57
C TYR A 92 29.91 -17.82 -12.71
N ASP A 93 29.33 -16.70 -12.27
CA ASP A 93 27.99 -16.69 -11.70
C ASP A 93 26.95 -16.84 -12.84
N VAL A 94 26.53 -18.08 -13.07
CA VAL A 94 25.61 -18.45 -14.15
C VAL A 94 24.26 -17.75 -14.03
N ASP A 95 23.75 -17.57 -12.82
CA ASP A 95 22.44 -16.97 -12.61
C ASP A 95 22.48 -15.46 -12.84
N SER A 96 23.56 -14.79 -12.41
CA SER A 96 23.84 -13.40 -12.79
C SER A 96 23.90 -13.22 -14.32
N LEU A 97 24.61 -14.09 -15.05
CA LEU A 97 24.70 -14.01 -16.51
C LEU A 97 23.34 -14.21 -17.18
N LYS A 98 22.52 -15.18 -16.72
CA LYS A 98 21.16 -15.38 -17.24
C LYS A 98 20.28 -14.17 -17.02
N ASN A 99 20.33 -13.57 -15.82
CA ASN A 99 19.58 -12.35 -15.51
C ASN A 99 20.02 -11.19 -16.42
N GLN A 100 21.32 -11.05 -16.67
CA GLN A 100 21.84 -10.04 -17.58
C GLN A 100 21.34 -10.25 -19.03
N ILE A 101 21.34 -11.49 -19.52
CA ILE A 101 20.79 -11.85 -20.84
C ILE A 101 19.30 -11.49 -20.92
N ALA A 102 18.50 -11.96 -19.96
CA ALA A 102 17.06 -11.71 -19.96
C ALA A 102 16.72 -10.21 -19.98
N GLN A 103 17.44 -9.39 -19.21
CA GLN A 103 17.26 -7.94 -19.22
C GLN A 103 17.73 -7.28 -20.53
N ASN A 104 18.83 -7.76 -21.11
CA ASN A 104 19.33 -7.23 -22.38
C ASN A 104 18.37 -7.58 -23.51
N ASP A 105 17.86 -8.80 -23.55
CA ASP A 105 16.89 -9.25 -24.56
C ASP A 105 15.59 -8.46 -24.44
N PHE A 106 15.10 -8.23 -23.22
CA PHE A 106 13.96 -7.37 -22.98
C PHE A 106 14.19 -5.94 -23.52
N LEU A 107 15.37 -5.37 -23.25
CA LEU A 107 15.72 -4.04 -23.74
C LEU A 107 15.84 -4.00 -25.27
N SER A 108 16.49 -4.99 -25.88
CA SER A 108 16.61 -5.12 -27.33
C SER A 108 15.24 -5.17 -28.00
N GLN A 109 14.25 -5.88 -27.41
CA GLN A 109 12.88 -5.86 -27.92
C GLN A 109 12.24 -4.46 -27.91
N LYS A 110 12.56 -3.62 -26.91
CA LYS A 110 12.07 -2.23 -26.87
C LYS A 110 12.78 -1.34 -27.88
N LEU A 111 14.10 -1.46 -27.99
CA LEU A 111 14.90 -0.72 -28.96
C LEU A 111 14.53 -1.09 -30.40
N ASP A 112 14.20 -2.36 -30.66
CA ASP A 112 13.68 -2.81 -31.96
C ASP A 112 12.32 -2.19 -32.29
N LYS A 113 11.41 -2.08 -31.31
CA LYS A 113 10.14 -1.34 -31.50
C LYS A 113 10.39 0.14 -31.78
N ASP A 114 11.36 0.76 -31.10
CA ASP A 114 11.75 2.15 -31.34
C ASP A 114 12.32 2.31 -32.75
N LEU A 115 13.24 1.45 -33.16
CA LEU A 115 13.83 1.43 -34.49
C LEU A 115 12.74 1.33 -35.57
N LYS A 116 11.81 0.37 -35.44
CA LYS A 116 10.68 0.21 -36.38
C LYS A 116 9.79 1.45 -36.45
N ALA A 117 9.56 2.12 -35.32
CA ALA A 117 8.80 3.36 -35.29
C ALA A 117 9.55 4.52 -35.96
N ILE A 118 10.87 4.61 -35.76
CA ILE A 118 11.74 5.60 -36.41
C ILE A 118 11.73 5.38 -37.93
N GLU A 119 12.01 4.16 -38.39
CA GLU A 119 12.04 3.80 -39.81
C GLU A 119 10.70 4.09 -40.49
N LYS A 120 9.59 3.64 -39.90
CA LYS A 120 8.24 3.90 -40.42
C LYS A 120 7.91 5.40 -40.49
N THR A 121 8.38 6.19 -39.54
CA THR A 121 8.15 7.64 -39.53
C THR A 121 8.99 8.32 -40.62
N ALA A 122 10.24 7.89 -40.80
CA ALA A 122 11.15 8.36 -41.84
C ALA A 122 10.63 8.03 -43.24
N GLU A 123 10.15 6.81 -43.47
CA GLU A 123 9.56 6.35 -44.73
C GLU A 123 8.35 7.19 -45.15
N LYS A 124 7.54 7.61 -44.18
CA LYS A 124 6.37 8.48 -44.41
C LYS A 124 6.72 9.96 -44.50
N ASN A 125 7.98 10.32 -44.27
CA ASN A 125 8.44 11.71 -44.17
C ASN A 125 7.62 12.53 -43.15
N GLU A 126 7.17 11.87 -42.06
CA GLU A 126 6.42 12.53 -40.99
C GLU A 126 7.40 13.28 -40.07
N GLN A 127 7.18 14.57 -39.85
CA GLN A 127 7.95 15.35 -38.88
C GLN A 127 7.42 15.12 -37.47
N LYS A 128 8.12 14.28 -36.69
CA LYS A 128 7.77 13.96 -35.30
C LYS A 128 8.94 14.17 -34.37
N SER A 129 8.65 14.58 -33.14
CA SER A 129 9.66 14.60 -32.08
C SER A 129 10.05 13.16 -31.73
N LEU A 130 11.24 12.98 -31.15
CA LEU A 130 11.66 11.66 -30.67
C LEU A 130 10.72 11.11 -29.58
N ASN A 131 10.15 12.00 -28.74
CA ASN A 131 9.13 11.63 -27.76
C ASN A 131 7.89 11.05 -28.43
N ASP A 132 7.37 11.67 -29.49
CA ASP A 132 6.20 11.17 -30.23
C ASP A 132 6.46 9.80 -30.86
N ILE A 133 7.70 9.57 -31.31
CA ILE A 133 8.12 8.28 -31.88
C ILE A 133 8.11 7.20 -30.78
N TYR A 134 8.68 7.49 -29.60
CA TYR A 134 8.62 6.56 -28.47
C TYR A 134 7.19 6.29 -27.99
N GLU A 135 6.36 7.33 -27.91
CA GLU A 135 4.95 7.10 -27.60
C GLU A 135 4.29 6.17 -28.61
N THR A 136 4.61 6.33 -29.89
CA THR A 136 4.08 5.47 -30.95
C THR A 136 4.60 4.04 -30.84
N SER A 137 5.88 3.84 -30.50
CA SER A 137 6.48 2.51 -30.37
C SER A 137 6.00 1.75 -29.13
N ARG A 138 5.49 2.45 -28.11
CA ARG A 138 4.88 1.85 -26.90
C ARG A 138 3.39 1.60 -27.05
N VAL A 139 2.75 1.99 -28.15
CA VAL A 139 1.32 1.73 -28.42
C VAL A 139 1.15 0.47 -29.25
N ASN A 140 0.47 -0.52 -28.68
CA ASN A 140 0.10 -1.75 -29.37
C ASN A 140 -1.17 -1.55 -30.20
N SER A 141 -1.07 -1.76 -31.52
CA SER A 141 -2.19 -1.67 -32.47
C SER A 141 -2.68 -3.05 -32.96
N ASN A 142 -2.17 -4.13 -32.37
CA ASN A 142 -2.43 -5.49 -32.82
C ASN A 142 -3.71 -6.09 -32.22
N TYR A 143 -4.67 -5.25 -31.80
CA TYR A 143 -5.92 -5.71 -31.21
C TYR A 143 -7.13 -5.32 -32.07
N ASP A 144 -8.09 -6.22 -32.11
CA ASP A 144 -9.47 -5.94 -32.51
C ASP A 144 -10.38 -6.00 -31.28
N VAL A 145 -11.35 -5.08 -31.19
CA VAL A 145 -12.34 -5.09 -30.10
C VAL A 145 -13.47 -6.02 -30.51
N LEU A 146 -13.73 -7.05 -29.71
CA LEU A 146 -14.88 -7.91 -29.95
C LEU A 146 -16.18 -7.17 -29.59
N PRO A 147 -17.29 -7.44 -30.31
CA PRO A 147 -18.61 -6.98 -29.88
C PRO A 147 -18.91 -7.55 -28.49
N ASP A 148 -19.22 -6.68 -27.54
CA ASP A 148 -19.60 -7.08 -26.18
C ASP A 148 -20.94 -6.41 -25.87
N GLU A 149 -21.92 -7.22 -25.44
CA GLU A 149 -23.28 -6.77 -25.16
C GLU A 149 -23.34 -5.90 -23.89
N ASN A 150 -22.31 -5.93 -23.03
CA ASN A 150 -22.30 -5.24 -21.73
C ASN A 150 -21.10 -4.28 -21.56
N ARG A 151 -20.95 -3.32 -22.48
CA ARG A 151 -20.02 -2.18 -22.30
C ARG A 151 -20.54 -1.21 -21.23
N SER A 152 -20.44 -1.60 -19.97
CA SER A 152 -20.69 -0.70 -18.85
C SER A 152 -19.39 0.06 -18.52
N SER A 153 -19.48 1.39 -18.44
CA SER A 153 -18.37 2.20 -17.93
C SER A 153 -18.35 2.11 -16.41
N SER A 154 -17.29 1.57 -15.83
CA SER A 154 -17.03 1.73 -14.41
C SER A 154 -16.33 3.06 -14.18
N HIS A 155 -16.87 3.88 -13.28
CA HIS A 155 -16.28 5.17 -12.94
C HIS A 155 -15.32 4.96 -11.77
N GLY A 156 -14.02 4.96 -12.04
CA GLY A 156 -13.01 5.12 -11.00
C GLY A 156 -12.98 6.57 -10.51
N ALA A 157 -12.29 6.81 -9.38
CA ALA A 157 -12.14 8.17 -8.87
C ALA A 157 -11.43 9.06 -9.90
N GLN A 158 -10.32 8.58 -10.48
CA GLN A 158 -9.50 9.36 -11.39
C GLN A 158 -9.84 9.17 -12.87
N ASN A 159 -10.27 7.96 -13.26
CA ASN A 159 -10.47 7.58 -14.66
C ASN A 159 -11.73 6.74 -14.85
N SER A 160 -12.38 6.89 -16.01
CA SER A 160 -13.45 5.99 -16.46
C SER A 160 -12.83 4.79 -17.17
N ARG A 161 -13.26 3.58 -16.80
CA ARG A 161 -12.78 2.31 -17.36
C ARG A 161 -13.93 1.62 -18.10
N ILE A 162 -13.65 1.13 -19.31
CA ILE A 162 -14.60 0.41 -20.15
C ILE A 162 -14.17 -1.06 -20.15
N ALA A 163 -15.04 -1.96 -19.70
CA ALA A 163 -14.79 -3.39 -19.85
C ALA A 163 -14.80 -3.74 -21.35
N VAL A 164 -13.75 -4.40 -21.83
CA VAL A 164 -13.61 -4.81 -23.23
C VAL A 164 -12.95 -6.18 -23.34
N THR A 165 -13.31 -6.92 -24.38
CA THR A 165 -12.59 -8.12 -24.81
C THR A 165 -11.83 -7.80 -26.09
N LEU A 166 -10.50 -7.92 -26.04
CA LEU A 166 -9.63 -7.71 -27.19
C LEU A 166 -9.25 -9.05 -27.81
N LYS A 167 -9.18 -9.12 -29.14
CA LYS A 167 -8.61 -10.23 -29.88
C LYS A 167 -7.25 -9.83 -30.43
N ASP A 168 -6.21 -10.54 -30.02
CA ASP A 168 -4.86 -10.38 -30.55
C ASP A 168 -4.82 -10.83 -32.03
N LYS A 169 -4.41 -9.93 -32.93
CA LYS A 169 -4.33 -10.19 -34.37
C LYS A 169 -3.25 -11.19 -34.75
N THR A 170 -2.22 -11.32 -33.93
CA THR A 170 -1.09 -12.22 -34.15
C THR A 170 -1.38 -13.62 -33.61
N THR A 171 -1.89 -13.71 -32.38
CA THR A 171 -2.12 -15.02 -31.73
C THR A 171 -3.55 -15.53 -31.87
N GLY A 172 -4.50 -14.67 -32.21
CA GLY A 172 -5.94 -14.97 -32.21
C GLY A 172 -6.56 -15.07 -30.82
N ALA A 173 -5.77 -14.91 -29.74
CA ALA A 173 -6.22 -15.08 -28.37
C ALA A 173 -7.15 -13.94 -27.93
N GLU A 174 -8.19 -14.31 -27.20
CA GLU A 174 -9.11 -13.35 -26.57
C GLU A 174 -8.61 -12.98 -25.18
N ILE A 175 -8.58 -11.67 -24.90
CA ILE A 175 -8.05 -11.10 -23.67
C ILE A 175 -9.09 -10.16 -23.09
N LYS A 176 -9.63 -10.53 -21.93
CA LYS A 176 -10.54 -9.69 -21.15
C LYS A 176 -9.76 -8.65 -20.35
N GLY A 177 -10.33 -7.47 -20.20
CA GLY A 177 -9.75 -6.42 -19.38
C GLY A 177 -10.53 -5.13 -19.41
N TYR A 178 -9.84 -4.06 -19.04
CA TYR A 178 -10.38 -2.72 -18.88
C TYR A 178 -9.59 -1.73 -19.71
N PHE A 179 -10.27 -1.04 -20.62
CA PHE A 179 -9.70 0.05 -21.39
C PHE A 179 -9.96 1.39 -20.71
N THR A 180 -8.89 2.14 -20.49
CA THR A 180 -8.92 3.51 -19.97
C THR A 180 -8.48 4.45 -21.09
N LEU A 181 -9.35 5.36 -21.50
CA LEU A 181 -9.05 6.31 -22.57
C LEU A 181 -7.88 7.23 -22.16
N ASP A 182 -7.07 7.67 -23.14
CA ASP A 182 -6.02 8.66 -22.92
C ASP A 182 -6.61 10.07 -22.75
N ASN A 183 -7.10 10.37 -21.54
CA ASN A 183 -7.61 11.69 -21.19
C ASN A 183 -6.65 12.35 -20.19
N LYS A 184 -6.62 13.68 -20.23
CA LYS A 184 -6.03 14.44 -19.13
C LYS A 184 -6.87 14.20 -17.88
N ALA A 185 -6.22 13.96 -16.74
CA ALA A 185 -6.91 13.95 -15.46
C ALA A 185 -7.71 15.26 -15.32
N ARG A 186 -8.97 15.16 -14.85
CA ARG A 186 -9.79 16.35 -14.64
C ARG A 186 -9.13 17.22 -13.58
N GLU A 187 -8.93 18.50 -13.89
CA GLU A 187 -8.48 19.48 -12.89
C GLU A 187 -9.50 19.53 -11.75
N LYS A 188 -9.01 19.65 -10.51
CA LYS A 188 -9.86 19.69 -9.31
C LYS A 188 -10.95 20.74 -9.47
N LYS A 189 -10.59 21.97 -9.88
CA LYS A 189 -11.52 23.09 -10.07
C LYS A 189 -12.62 22.76 -11.10
N SER A 190 -12.25 22.11 -12.20
CA SER A 190 -13.19 21.72 -13.25
C SER A 190 -14.19 20.65 -12.75
N TYR A 191 -13.70 19.64 -12.01
CA TYR A 191 -14.55 18.60 -11.43
C TYR A 191 -15.53 19.15 -10.39
N VAL A 192 -15.04 20.04 -9.52
CA VAL A 192 -15.84 20.74 -8.51
C VAL A 192 -16.90 21.58 -9.20
N LYS A 193 -16.54 22.39 -10.21
CA LYS A 193 -17.48 23.21 -10.99
C LYS A 193 -18.59 22.39 -11.65
N GLU A 194 -18.24 21.29 -12.33
CA GLU A 194 -19.19 20.39 -12.97
C GLU A 194 -20.18 19.79 -11.95
N THR A 195 -19.68 19.39 -10.77
CA THR A 195 -20.53 18.90 -9.68
C THR A 195 -21.60 19.94 -9.28
N PHE A 196 -21.24 21.22 -9.23
CA PHE A 196 -22.18 22.30 -8.91
C PHE A 196 -23.16 22.61 -10.02
N GLU A 197 -22.70 22.65 -11.27
CA GLU A 197 -23.57 22.86 -12.42
C GLU A 197 -24.62 21.74 -12.48
N ASN A 198 -24.20 20.50 -12.22
CA ASN A 198 -25.11 19.35 -12.09
C ASN A 198 -26.07 19.50 -10.91
N ALA A 199 -25.61 20.01 -9.76
CA ALA A 199 -26.46 20.27 -8.61
C ALA A 199 -27.51 21.36 -8.89
N LYS A 200 -27.10 22.48 -9.47
CA LYS A 200 -28.01 23.57 -9.87
C LYS A 200 -29.02 23.11 -10.92
N LYS A 201 -28.57 22.34 -11.91
CA LYS A 201 -29.46 21.72 -12.92
C LYS A 201 -30.48 20.78 -12.28
N LYS A 202 -30.10 20.06 -11.23
CA LYS A 202 -30.95 19.07 -10.54
C LYS A 202 -31.91 19.69 -9.50
N TRP A 203 -31.50 20.73 -8.78
CA TRP A 203 -32.24 21.29 -7.63
C TRP A 203 -32.66 22.76 -7.78
N GLY A 204 -32.27 23.45 -8.86
CA GLY A 204 -32.66 24.83 -9.13
C GLY A 204 -32.28 25.78 -7.99
N LYS A 205 -33.21 26.66 -7.59
CA LYS A 205 -32.99 27.65 -6.53
C LYS A 205 -32.64 27.06 -5.17
N ALA A 206 -33.03 25.81 -4.90
CA ALA A 206 -32.67 25.14 -3.65
C ALA A 206 -31.16 24.90 -3.55
N ALA A 207 -30.42 24.90 -4.66
CA ALA A 207 -28.96 24.82 -4.69
C ALA A 207 -28.26 26.19 -4.63
N ASP A 208 -29.00 27.32 -4.61
CA ASP A 208 -28.41 28.67 -4.62
C ASP A 208 -27.63 28.99 -3.35
N PHE A 209 -27.91 28.31 -2.24
CA PHE A 209 -27.10 28.43 -1.02
C PHE A 209 -25.66 27.93 -1.21
N ILE A 210 -25.41 27.18 -2.29
CA ILE A 210 -24.07 26.74 -2.66
C ILE A 210 -23.60 27.53 -3.90
N THR A 211 -22.88 28.63 -3.66
CA THR A 211 -22.30 29.45 -4.74
C THR A 211 -20.83 29.11 -4.96
N LEU A 212 -20.29 29.36 -6.17
CA LEU A 212 -18.89 29.05 -6.49
C LEU A 212 -17.92 29.87 -5.60
N ASP A 213 -18.22 31.15 -5.36
CA ASP A 213 -17.38 32.07 -4.57
C ASP A 213 -17.48 31.82 -3.05
N SER A 214 -18.70 31.63 -2.53
CA SER A 214 -18.87 31.21 -1.13
C SER A 214 -18.17 29.88 -0.89
N LEU A 215 -18.11 29.02 -1.92
CA LEU A 215 -17.52 27.70 -1.80
C LEU A 215 -16.01 27.70 -2.01
N GLU A 216 -15.39 28.40 -2.97
CA GLU A 216 -13.91 28.46 -3.04
C GLU A 216 -13.33 28.95 -1.70
N LYS A 217 -13.96 29.96 -1.10
CA LYS A 217 -13.58 30.47 0.23
C LYS A 217 -13.94 29.51 1.35
N THR A 218 -15.20 29.08 1.46
CA THR A 218 -15.63 28.15 2.52
C THR A 218 -14.87 26.84 2.43
N TYR A 219 -14.54 26.34 1.24
CA TYR A 219 -13.88 25.06 0.95
C TYR A 219 -12.36 25.10 1.06
N GLU A 220 -11.67 26.16 0.63
CA GLU A 220 -10.23 26.30 0.95
C GLU A 220 -10.05 26.49 2.47
N ASP A 221 -10.94 27.24 3.13
CA ASP A 221 -11.00 27.32 4.60
C ASP A 221 -11.44 25.96 5.21
N PHE A 222 -12.35 25.22 4.55
CA PHE A 222 -12.80 23.85 4.91
C PHE A 222 -11.66 22.82 4.82
N LYS A 223 -10.76 23.01 3.86
CA LYS A 223 -9.68 22.09 3.57
C LYS A 223 -8.54 22.26 4.56
N CYS A 224 -8.10 23.50 4.80
CA CYS A 224 -6.98 23.79 5.69
C CYS A 224 -7.27 23.45 7.16
N SER A 225 -8.52 23.49 7.59
CA SER A 225 -8.91 23.23 8.98
C SER A 225 -9.63 21.89 9.22
N TYR A 226 -10.04 21.16 8.17
CA TYR A 226 -11.04 20.08 8.34
C TYR A 226 -10.89 18.83 7.45
N SER A 227 -9.67 18.38 7.12
CA SER A 227 -9.45 17.10 6.38
C SER A 227 -10.05 15.88 7.08
N ALA A 228 -10.02 15.83 8.42
CA ALA A 228 -10.67 14.80 9.23
C ALA A 228 -12.20 14.82 9.08
N MET A 229 -12.78 16.00 8.88
CA MET A 229 -14.21 16.21 8.71
C MET A 229 -14.67 15.91 7.29
N LEU A 230 -13.86 16.23 6.27
CA LEU A 230 -14.08 15.78 4.90
C LEU A 230 -14.02 14.26 4.80
N SER A 231 -13.13 13.62 5.55
CA SER A 231 -13.08 12.17 5.69
C SER A 231 -14.30 11.62 6.44
N TYR A 232 -14.70 12.24 7.55
CA TYR A 232 -15.94 11.91 8.28
C TYR A 232 -17.17 12.02 7.37
N ILE A 233 -17.31 13.16 6.69
CA ILE A 233 -18.34 13.40 5.70
C ILE A 233 -18.22 12.36 4.60
N ALA A 234 -17.10 12.16 3.92
CA ALA A 234 -16.99 11.16 2.84
C ALA A 234 -17.33 9.71 3.26
N ASN A 235 -16.94 9.31 4.47
CA ASN A 235 -17.18 7.96 4.99
C ASN A 235 -18.61 7.79 5.52
N ASP A 236 -19.15 8.82 6.17
CA ASP A 236 -20.48 8.81 6.78
C ASP A 236 -21.51 9.57 5.94
N MET A 237 -21.18 9.97 4.71
CA MET A 237 -22.06 10.78 3.85
C MET A 237 -23.25 9.98 3.41
N GLU A 238 -23.04 8.69 3.18
CA GLU A 238 -24.13 7.77 3.07
C GLU A 238 -25.00 7.85 4.33
N GLN A 239 -24.43 7.62 5.51
CA GLN A 239 -25.16 7.67 6.77
C GLN A 239 -25.85 9.02 7.04
N LEU A 240 -25.24 10.16 6.70
CA LEU A 240 -25.80 11.51 6.85
C LEU A 240 -26.89 11.80 5.82
N SER A 241 -26.73 11.30 4.58
CA SER A 241 -27.82 11.32 3.58
C SER A 241 -29.02 10.54 4.11
N PHE A 242 -28.72 9.47 4.83
CA PHE A 242 -29.65 8.63 5.55
C PHE A 242 -29.83 9.14 6.98
N MET A 243 -29.84 10.40 7.39
CA MET A 243 -30.26 10.76 8.77
C MET A 243 -31.55 11.59 8.72
N PRO A 244 -32.53 11.50 9.64
CA PRO A 244 -33.59 12.48 9.68
C PRO A 244 -32.92 13.82 9.90
N TYR A 245 -33.44 14.86 9.27
CA TYR A 245 -32.75 16.15 9.26
C TYR A 245 -32.31 16.61 10.66
N LYS A 246 -33.12 16.38 11.70
CA LYS A 246 -32.75 16.73 13.08
C LYS A 246 -31.52 15.97 13.59
N ASP A 247 -31.41 14.67 13.34
CA ASP A 247 -30.29 13.87 13.83
C ASP A 247 -29.06 14.05 12.94
N ALA A 248 -29.25 14.22 11.63
CA ALA A 248 -28.19 14.59 10.71
C ALA A 248 -27.60 15.95 11.09
N HIS A 249 -28.48 16.92 11.36
CA HIS A 249 -28.11 18.26 11.80
C HIS A 249 -27.50 18.22 13.20
N ALA A 250 -27.97 17.37 14.11
CA ALA A 250 -27.35 17.18 15.42
C ALA A 250 -25.98 16.49 15.36
N ALA A 251 -25.81 15.49 14.49
CA ALA A 251 -24.54 14.81 14.24
C ALA A 251 -23.54 15.77 13.59
N LEU A 252 -23.97 16.51 12.57
CA LEU A 252 -23.20 17.61 12.02
C LEU A 252 -22.91 18.64 13.12
N THR A 253 -23.88 19.10 13.89
CA THR A 253 -23.70 20.07 14.99
C THR A 253 -22.67 19.60 16.00
N LYS A 254 -22.73 18.34 16.43
CA LYS A 254 -21.77 17.74 17.35
C LYS A 254 -20.35 17.76 16.78
N ASN A 255 -20.19 17.46 15.50
CA ASN A 255 -18.89 17.41 14.83
C ASN A 255 -18.44 18.77 14.28
N LEU A 256 -19.33 19.75 14.14
CA LEU A 256 -19.10 21.05 13.50
C LEU A 256 -19.11 22.23 14.49
N ASN A 257 -19.66 22.08 15.69
CA ASN A 257 -19.84 23.21 16.62
C ASN A 257 -18.54 23.79 17.16
N ASP A 258 -17.49 22.98 17.24
CA ASP A 258 -16.18 23.43 17.75
C ASP A 258 -15.40 24.22 16.68
N PHE A 259 -15.99 24.37 15.50
CA PHE A 259 -15.37 24.93 14.33
C PHE A 259 -16.08 26.20 13.86
N LEU A 260 -15.31 27.29 13.68
CA LEU A 260 -15.83 28.64 13.38
C LEU A 260 -16.81 28.61 12.18
N TYR A 261 -16.41 27.98 11.09
CA TYR A 261 -17.20 27.88 9.86
C TYR A 261 -18.21 26.73 9.87
N GLY A 262 -18.04 25.75 10.76
CA GLY A 262 -19.01 24.69 10.98
C GLY A 262 -20.38 25.25 11.39
N LYS A 263 -20.39 26.30 12.23
CA LYS A 263 -21.62 27.01 12.62
C LYS A 263 -22.30 27.75 11.47
N GLU A 264 -21.53 28.33 10.55
CA GLU A 264 -22.10 29.01 9.38
C GLU A 264 -22.68 28.00 8.39
N LEU A 265 -21.97 26.91 8.14
CA LEU A 265 -22.46 25.81 7.32
C LEU A 265 -23.75 25.20 7.89
N LEU A 266 -23.84 24.99 9.20
CA LEU A 266 -25.06 24.50 9.86
C LEU A 266 -26.25 25.47 9.75
N LYS A 267 -25.99 26.78 9.71
CA LYS A 267 -27.03 27.79 9.46
C LYS A 267 -27.48 27.78 8.00
N MET A 268 -26.57 27.46 7.06
CA MET A 268 -26.92 27.32 5.64
C MET A 268 -27.70 26.03 5.39
N ILE A 269 -27.37 24.94 6.08
CA ILE A 269 -28.07 23.66 6.05
C ILE A 269 -29.26 23.69 7.03
N ASP A 270 -30.19 24.63 6.82
CA ASP A 270 -31.36 24.88 7.69
C ASP A 270 -32.60 24.03 7.33
N THR A 271 -32.52 23.24 6.26
CA THR A 271 -33.64 22.46 5.72
C THR A 271 -33.19 21.07 5.27
N PRO A 272 -34.10 20.07 5.28
CA PRO A 272 -33.81 18.73 4.76
C PRO A 272 -33.33 18.73 3.31
N GLU A 273 -33.89 19.60 2.47
CA GLU A 273 -33.51 19.72 1.07
C GLU A 273 -32.07 20.22 0.92
N LYS A 274 -31.68 21.26 1.65
CA LYS A 274 -30.29 21.76 1.63
C LYS A 274 -29.29 20.76 2.19
N LEU A 275 -29.65 20.00 3.22
CA LEU A 275 -28.82 18.89 3.71
C LEU A 275 -28.56 17.86 2.61
N LYS A 276 -29.63 17.47 1.88
CA LYS A 276 -29.52 16.52 0.77
C LYS A 276 -28.65 17.06 -0.35
N ILE A 277 -28.77 18.34 -0.70
CA ILE A 277 -27.93 18.98 -1.71
C ILE A 277 -26.47 18.99 -1.26
N PHE A 278 -26.20 19.42 -0.01
CA PHE A 278 -24.86 19.41 0.58
C PHE A 278 -24.24 18.01 0.51
N VAL A 279 -24.99 16.98 0.88
CA VAL A 279 -24.54 15.59 0.81
C VAL A 279 -24.43 15.07 -0.64
N ASN A 280 -25.17 15.56 -1.62
CA ASN A 280 -24.90 15.12 -3.00
C ASN A 280 -23.64 15.77 -3.59
N VAL A 281 -23.28 16.95 -3.11
CA VAL A 281 -22.14 17.73 -3.57
C VAL A 281 -20.84 17.31 -2.87
N ALA A 282 -20.87 17.07 -1.56
CA ALA A 282 -19.66 16.94 -0.76
C ALA A 282 -18.79 15.72 -1.13
N LYS A 283 -19.38 14.64 -1.67
CA LYS A 283 -18.68 13.36 -1.99
C LYS A 283 -17.91 13.51 -3.28
N PRO A 284 -18.49 13.95 -4.41
CA PRO A 284 -17.72 14.29 -5.60
C PRO A 284 -16.62 15.33 -5.30
N VAL A 285 -16.92 16.36 -4.50
CA VAL A 285 -15.93 17.38 -4.11
C VAL A 285 -14.79 16.78 -3.26
N TYR A 286 -15.09 15.87 -2.34
CA TYR A 286 -14.09 15.13 -1.58
C TYR A 286 -13.24 14.23 -2.49
N LEU A 287 -13.86 13.51 -3.42
CA LEU A 287 -13.13 12.68 -4.39
C LEU A 287 -12.16 13.53 -5.21
N ALA A 288 -12.60 14.70 -5.70
CA ALA A 288 -11.74 15.65 -6.39
C ALA A 288 -10.55 16.10 -5.53
N GLU A 289 -10.79 16.37 -4.23
CA GLU A 289 -9.72 16.72 -3.29
C GLU A 289 -8.76 15.57 -3.07
N ASN A 290 -9.27 14.36 -2.88
CA ASN A 290 -8.43 13.18 -2.66
C ASN A 290 -7.54 12.94 -3.88
N ILE A 291 -8.09 13.06 -5.09
CA ILE A 291 -7.33 12.95 -6.34
C ILE A 291 -6.22 14.01 -6.42
N ALA A 292 -6.57 15.27 -6.14
CA ALA A 292 -5.61 16.38 -6.17
C ALA A 292 -4.55 16.24 -5.06
N SER A 293 -4.95 15.80 -3.87
CA SER A 293 -4.08 15.54 -2.73
C SER A 293 -3.09 14.43 -3.05
N VAL A 294 -3.55 13.30 -3.61
CA VAL A 294 -2.68 12.20 -4.05
C VAL A 294 -1.72 12.70 -5.12
N ALA A 295 -2.21 13.40 -6.15
CA ALA A 295 -1.37 13.95 -7.22
C ALA A 295 -0.31 14.93 -6.68
N ASN A 296 -0.68 15.86 -5.80
CA ASN A 296 0.27 16.79 -5.18
C ASN A 296 1.29 16.07 -4.29
N THR A 297 0.82 15.08 -3.53
CA THR A 297 1.66 14.29 -2.63
C THR A 297 2.68 13.46 -3.41
N THR A 298 2.32 12.94 -4.58
CA THR A 298 3.25 12.24 -5.47
C THR A 298 4.06 13.18 -6.36
N GLY A 299 3.61 14.42 -6.54
CA GLY A 299 4.21 15.39 -7.47
C GLY A 299 3.85 15.13 -8.92
N ILE A 300 2.67 14.55 -9.17
CA ILE A 300 2.08 14.45 -10.49
C ILE A 300 1.34 15.76 -10.75
N GLU A 301 1.68 16.44 -11.85
CA GLU A 301 1.02 17.70 -12.21
C GLU A 301 -0.45 17.47 -12.59
N GLU A 302 -1.33 18.39 -12.19
CA GLU A 302 -2.73 18.34 -12.62
C GLU A 302 -2.84 18.38 -14.15
N GLY A 303 -3.80 17.63 -14.70
CA GLY A 303 -4.01 17.54 -16.14
C GLY A 303 -3.02 16.66 -16.90
N GLN A 304 -2.09 15.97 -16.23
CA GLN A 304 -1.29 14.93 -16.87
C GLN A 304 -2.14 13.68 -17.21
N ASN A 305 -1.65 12.90 -18.18
CA ASN A 305 -2.22 11.59 -18.50
C ASN A 305 -1.62 10.56 -17.53
N ILE A 306 -2.42 10.16 -16.55
CA ILE A 306 -1.97 9.30 -15.45
C ILE A 306 -2.11 7.81 -15.78
N ASN A 307 -3.02 7.42 -16.68
CA ASN A 307 -3.29 6.02 -17.00
C ASN A 307 -2.07 5.32 -17.62
N ARG A 308 -1.22 6.04 -18.36
CA ARG A 308 0.02 5.50 -18.94
C ARG A 308 1.04 5.05 -17.89
N ARG A 309 0.94 5.54 -16.65
CA ARG A 309 1.80 5.09 -15.53
C ARG A 309 1.54 3.64 -15.16
N ASN A 310 0.31 3.17 -15.36
CA ASN A 310 -0.04 1.77 -15.14
C ASN A 310 0.69 0.82 -16.09
N ALA A 311 0.78 1.21 -17.37
CA ALA A 311 1.60 0.49 -18.34
C ALA A 311 3.10 0.61 -18.03
N ALA A 312 3.59 1.80 -17.68
CA ALA A 312 4.99 2.00 -17.32
C ALA A 312 5.44 1.12 -16.15
N MET A 313 4.64 1.03 -15.09
CA MET A 313 4.92 0.19 -13.93
C MET A 313 4.86 -1.30 -14.26
N SER A 314 3.95 -1.71 -15.14
CA SER A 314 3.88 -3.09 -15.66
C SER A 314 5.16 -3.46 -16.43
N GLU A 315 5.72 -2.53 -17.19
CA GLU A 315 6.99 -2.71 -17.90
C GLU A 315 8.19 -2.82 -16.94
N VAL A 316 8.19 -2.06 -15.83
CA VAL A 316 9.23 -2.22 -14.79
C VAL A 316 9.13 -3.60 -14.13
N ALA A 317 7.92 -4.09 -13.83
CA ALA A 317 7.73 -5.44 -13.31
C ALA A 317 8.22 -6.51 -14.31
N ALA A 318 7.96 -6.32 -15.61
CA ALA A 318 8.44 -7.22 -16.67
C ALA A 318 9.96 -7.16 -16.84
N LEU A 319 10.57 -5.99 -16.75
CA LEU A 319 12.03 -5.79 -16.78
C LEU A 319 12.73 -6.50 -15.62
N LEU A 320 12.08 -6.51 -14.45
CA LEU A 320 12.50 -7.29 -13.28
C LEU A 320 12.07 -8.76 -13.37
N GLY A 321 11.62 -9.25 -14.54
CA GLY A 321 11.31 -10.65 -14.78
C GLY A 321 10.07 -11.18 -14.05
N HIS A 322 9.18 -10.31 -13.58
CA HIS A 322 7.94 -10.71 -12.91
C HIS A 322 6.70 -9.98 -13.49
N PRO A 323 6.37 -10.19 -14.78
CA PRO A 323 5.29 -9.48 -15.47
C PRO A 323 3.89 -9.73 -14.88
N ASN A 324 3.73 -10.76 -14.04
CA ASN A 324 2.44 -11.13 -13.44
C ASN A 324 2.24 -10.60 -12.01
N LEU A 325 3.20 -9.85 -11.43
CA LEU A 325 3.01 -9.24 -10.09
C LEU A 325 1.92 -8.17 -10.10
N LEU A 326 1.78 -7.50 -11.24
CA LEU A 326 0.77 -6.48 -11.47
C LEU A 326 -0.17 -6.96 -12.57
N ALA A 327 -1.39 -6.43 -12.58
CA ALA A 327 -2.28 -6.61 -13.72
C ALA A 327 -1.64 -5.98 -14.95
N GLN A 328 -1.24 -6.83 -15.89
CA GLN A 328 -0.50 -6.42 -17.07
C GLN A 328 -1.25 -5.31 -17.79
N SER A 329 -0.60 -4.16 -17.94
CA SER A 329 -1.15 -3.00 -18.61
C SER A 329 -0.25 -2.59 -19.77
N GLU A 330 -0.87 -2.19 -20.88
CA GLU A 330 -0.16 -1.70 -22.06
C GLU A 330 -0.93 -0.56 -22.72
N ASN A 331 -0.23 0.34 -23.40
CA ASN A 331 -0.88 1.37 -24.18
C ASN A 331 -1.38 0.74 -25.48
N VAL A 332 -2.65 0.92 -25.81
CA VAL A 332 -3.27 0.35 -26.99
C VAL A 332 -3.95 1.40 -27.84
N LYS A 333 -4.13 1.04 -29.11
CA LYS A 333 -4.93 1.77 -30.07
C LYS A 333 -6.00 0.83 -30.62
N ILE A 334 -7.25 1.09 -30.28
CA ILE A 334 -8.38 0.20 -30.56
C ILE A 334 -9.51 0.96 -31.28
N ASN A 335 -10.36 0.23 -32.00
CA ASN A 335 -11.54 0.80 -32.66
C ASN A 335 -12.80 0.40 -31.88
N ILE A 336 -13.51 1.38 -31.33
CA ILE A 336 -14.79 1.21 -30.64
C ILE A 336 -15.83 1.97 -31.47
N ASP A 337 -16.81 1.24 -32.00
CA ASP A 337 -17.95 1.79 -32.75
C ASP A 337 -17.54 2.68 -33.95
N GLY A 338 -16.50 2.25 -34.67
CA GLY A 338 -15.95 2.98 -35.82
C GLY A 338 -14.99 4.11 -35.43
N GLN A 339 -14.84 4.41 -34.14
CA GLN A 339 -13.94 5.44 -33.65
C GLN A 339 -12.63 4.84 -33.13
N GLU A 340 -11.54 5.32 -33.69
CA GLU A 340 -10.20 4.96 -33.26
C GLU A 340 -9.83 5.70 -31.97
N MET A 341 -9.60 4.96 -30.90
CA MET A 341 -9.29 5.48 -29.57
C MET A 341 -7.91 5.01 -29.12
N LYS A 342 -7.18 5.89 -28.43
CA LYS A 342 -5.91 5.59 -27.75
C LYS A 342 -6.13 5.58 -26.25
N GLY A 343 -5.47 4.67 -25.55
CA GLY A 343 -5.59 4.56 -24.10
C GLY A 343 -4.70 3.47 -23.53
N THR A 344 -4.94 3.12 -22.27
CA THR A 344 -4.26 2.01 -21.59
C THR A 344 -5.25 0.87 -21.39
N PHE A 345 -4.90 -0.31 -21.88
CA PHE A 345 -5.62 -1.53 -21.60
C PHE A 345 -4.93 -2.26 -20.44
N MET A 346 -5.69 -2.55 -19.39
CA MET A 346 -5.26 -3.38 -18.27
C MET A 346 -5.97 -4.73 -18.38
N LYS A 347 -5.20 -5.80 -18.52
CA LYS A 347 -5.73 -7.17 -18.51
C LYS A 347 -6.49 -7.43 -17.20
N GLU A 348 -7.53 -8.25 -17.27
CA GLU A 348 -8.23 -8.70 -16.08
C GLU A 348 -7.25 -9.33 -15.09
N ALA A 349 -7.23 -8.77 -13.89
CA ALA A 349 -6.36 -9.20 -12.81
C ALA A 349 -6.88 -10.52 -12.23
N LYS A 350 -5.95 -11.40 -11.83
CA LYS A 350 -6.24 -12.69 -11.24
C LYS A 350 -6.46 -12.56 -9.72
N GLY A 351 -7.40 -13.34 -9.22
CA GLY A 351 -7.74 -13.40 -7.81
C GLY A 351 -8.94 -12.52 -7.47
N ASP A 352 -9.30 -12.54 -6.20
CA ASP A 352 -10.50 -11.92 -5.69
C ASP A 352 -10.18 -10.64 -4.90
N ASP A 353 -11.12 -9.69 -4.93
CA ASP A 353 -11.06 -8.42 -4.20
C ASP A 353 -11.63 -8.59 -2.80
N ILE A 354 -10.82 -8.32 -1.78
CA ILE A 354 -11.22 -8.40 -0.37
C ILE A 354 -12.33 -7.41 -0.01
N LYS A 355 -12.59 -6.39 -0.82
CA LYS A 355 -13.69 -5.44 -0.61
C LYS A 355 -15.02 -5.93 -1.21
N LYS A 356 -15.04 -7.01 -1.97
CA LYS A 356 -16.24 -7.56 -2.64
C LYS A 356 -16.63 -8.91 -2.07
N LEU A 357 -16.88 -8.95 -0.76
CA LEU A 357 -17.16 -10.20 -0.05
C LEU A 357 -18.67 -10.51 -0.05
N GLY A 358 -19.01 -11.70 -0.56
CA GLY A 358 -20.29 -12.35 -0.28
C GLY A 358 -20.21 -13.26 0.95
N ILE A 359 -21.36 -13.70 1.49
CA ILE A 359 -21.42 -14.63 2.63
C ILE A 359 -20.83 -16.01 2.35
N ASP A 360 -20.84 -16.41 1.09
CA ASP A 360 -20.22 -17.65 0.64
C ASP A 360 -18.78 -17.42 0.15
N SER A 361 -18.24 -16.21 0.29
CA SER A 361 -16.87 -15.90 -0.09
C SER A 361 -15.87 -16.74 0.71
N ASP A 362 -14.94 -17.35 0.00
CA ASP A 362 -13.86 -18.12 0.62
C ASP A 362 -12.93 -17.25 1.47
N PHE A 363 -12.90 -15.92 1.27
CA PHE A 363 -12.19 -15.01 2.17
C PHE A 363 -12.73 -15.01 3.60
N LEU A 364 -14.00 -15.35 3.83
CA LEU A 364 -14.54 -15.50 5.19
C LEU A 364 -13.99 -16.74 5.90
N LYS A 365 -13.38 -17.66 5.13
CA LYS A 365 -12.75 -18.89 5.63
C LYS A 365 -11.25 -18.76 5.81
N VAL A 366 -10.60 -17.79 5.14
CA VAL A 366 -9.16 -17.51 5.25
C VAL A 366 -8.76 -17.23 6.71
N GLY A 367 -7.81 -18.00 7.22
CA GLY A 367 -7.19 -17.80 8.53
C GLY A 367 -5.71 -17.44 8.42
N MET A 368 -5.00 -17.49 9.54
CA MET A 368 -3.55 -17.19 9.60
C MET A 368 -2.73 -18.25 8.87
N GLU A 369 -3.20 -19.50 8.85
CA GLU A 369 -2.65 -20.63 8.12
C GLU A 369 -2.54 -20.35 6.62
N SER A 370 -3.51 -19.62 6.07
CA SER A 370 -3.66 -19.34 4.65
C SER A 370 -2.59 -18.39 4.10
N LEU A 371 -1.87 -17.69 4.98
CA LEU A 371 -0.87 -16.68 4.61
C LEU A 371 0.54 -17.24 4.42
N ASN A 372 0.79 -18.48 4.80
CA ASN A 372 2.16 -19.00 4.86
C ASN A 372 2.61 -19.74 3.59
N GLU A 373 1.89 -19.60 2.47
CA GLU A 373 2.33 -20.12 1.18
C GLU A 373 3.57 -19.37 0.68
N LEU A 374 4.61 -20.10 0.26
CA LEU A 374 5.85 -19.53 -0.28
C LEU A 374 5.59 -18.55 -1.44
N GLU A 375 4.75 -18.95 -2.40
CA GLU A 375 4.43 -18.14 -3.58
C GLU A 375 3.77 -16.80 -3.22
N LEU A 376 2.95 -16.78 -2.16
CA LEU A 376 2.39 -15.54 -1.64
C LEU A 376 3.50 -14.66 -1.07
N LYS A 377 4.37 -15.21 -0.21
CA LYS A 377 5.47 -14.46 0.40
C LYS A 377 6.39 -13.86 -0.67
N LYS A 378 6.74 -14.63 -1.71
CA LYS A 378 7.52 -14.16 -2.87
C LYS A 378 6.82 -13.00 -3.54
N THR A 379 5.56 -13.17 -3.90
CA THR A 379 4.78 -12.14 -4.58
C THR A 379 4.67 -10.84 -3.75
N LEU A 380 4.43 -10.93 -2.44
CA LEU A 380 4.35 -9.76 -1.57
C LEU A 380 5.71 -9.08 -1.36
N ALA A 381 6.79 -9.85 -1.25
CA ALA A 381 8.15 -9.30 -1.21
C ALA A 381 8.47 -8.54 -2.51
N ASP A 382 8.18 -9.16 -3.66
CA ASP A 382 8.53 -8.63 -4.97
C ASP A 382 7.67 -7.41 -5.35
N ILE A 383 6.37 -7.38 -5.01
CA ILE A 383 5.52 -6.19 -5.20
C ILE A 383 6.09 -4.98 -4.44
N GLN A 384 6.61 -5.16 -3.22
CA GLN A 384 7.20 -4.06 -2.44
C GLN A 384 8.41 -3.45 -3.14
N ILE A 385 9.24 -4.29 -3.78
CA ILE A 385 10.39 -3.81 -4.55
C ILE A 385 9.93 -2.99 -5.75
N VAL A 386 8.96 -3.47 -6.51
CA VAL A 386 8.42 -2.77 -7.68
C VAL A 386 7.73 -1.46 -7.26
N ASP A 387 6.92 -1.49 -6.20
CA ASP A 387 6.26 -0.32 -5.63
C ASP A 387 7.27 0.71 -5.13
N TYR A 388 8.38 0.29 -4.51
CA TYR A 388 9.43 1.21 -4.07
C TYR A 388 10.17 1.85 -5.24
N ILE A 389 10.64 1.07 -6.23
CA ILE A 389 11.33 1.61 -7.41
C ILE A 389 10.44 2.60 -8.16
N CYS A 390 9.16 2.26 -8.35
CA CYS A 390 8.19 3.11 -9.04
C CYS A 390 7.59 4.20 -8.15
N GLY A 391 7.78 4.14 -6.83
CA GLY A 391 7.18 5.05 -5.84
C GLY A 391 5.66 5.07 -5.88
N ASN A 392 5.03 3.90 -5.80
CA ASN A 392 3.57 3.78 -5.79
C ASN A 392 3.00 3.96 -4.37
N PRO A 393 2.32 5.07 -4.07
CA PRO A 393 1.77 5.29 -2.73
C PRO A 393 0.45 4.54 -2.48
N ASP A 394 -0.18 3.95 -3.50
CA ASP A 394 -1.59 3.54 -3.41
C ASP A 394 -1.79 2.01 -3.40
N ARG A 395 -0.86 1.26 -2.81
CA ARG A 395 -0.98 -0.22 -2.69
C ARG A 395 -1.98 -0.70 -1.63
N HIS A 396 -3.11 -0.02 -1.45
CA HIS A 396 -4.07 -0.36 -0.39
C HIS A 396 -4.85 -1.65 -0.66
N GLY A 397 -5.61 -2.16 0.32
CA GLY A 397 -6.31 -3.44 0.19
C GLY A 397 -7.30 -3.55 -0.98
N GLY A 398 -7.84 -2.44 -1.47
CA GLY A 398 -8.67 -2.43 -2.70
C GLY A 398 -7.89 -2.45 -4.02
N ASN A 399 -6.56 -2.34 -3.96
CA ASN A 399 -5.65 -2.34 -5.12
C ASN A 399 -4.75 -3.60 -5.10
N MET A 400 -5.23 -4.64 -4.42
CA MET A 400 -4.61 -5.94 -4.25
C MET A 400 -5.66 -7.03 -4.43
N LEU A 401 -5.44 -7.95 -5.37
CA LEU A 401 -6.26 -9.14 -5.55
C LEU A 401 -5.50 -10.36 -5.06
N TYR A 402 -6.21 -11.33 -4.49
CA TYR A 402 -5.60 -12.55 -3.92
C TYR A 402 -6.16 -13.80 -4.58
N SER A 403 -5.28 -14.68 -5.04
CA SER A 403 -5.68 -15.95 -5.63
C SER A 403 -5.89 -16.99 -4.54
N LEU A 404 -7.14 -17.40 -4.33
CA LEU A 404 -7.52 -18.41 -3.34
C LEU A 404 -7.45 -19.81 -3.94
N VAL A 405 -6.99 -20.79 -3.15
CA VAL A 405 -6.97 -22.20 -3.52
C VAL A 405 -7.59 -23.01 -2.40
N LYS A 406 -8.52 -23.91 -2.76
CA LYS A 406 -9.08 -24.89 -1.84
C LYS A 406 -8.19 -26.13 -1.80
N ASN A 407 -7.64 -26.41 -0.63
CA ASN A 407 -6.78 -27.56 -0.38
C ASN A 407 -7.61 -28.86 -0.29
N GLN A 408 -6.94 -30.01 -0.35
CA GLN A 408 -7.58 -31.33 -0.30
C GLN A 408 -8.34 -31.59 1.02
N ASP A 409 -7.87 -30.99 2.12
CA ASP A 409 -8.52 -31.04 3.43
C ASP A 409 -9.71 -30.06 3.58
N GLY A 410 -10.02 -29.31 2.52
CA GLY A 410 -11.10 -28.31 2.49
C GLY A 410 -10.72 -26.94 3.04
N THR A 411 -9.49 -26.75 3.53
CA THR A 411 -8.97 -25.44 3.94
C THR A 411 -8.73 -24.54 2.74
N ILE A 412 -8.68 -23.22 2.97
CA ILE A 412 -8.39 -22.23 1.93
C ILE A 412 -6.98 -21.68 2.17
N SER A 413 -6.13 -21.74 1.15
CA SER A 413 -4.82 -21.06 1.12
C SER A 413 -4.87 -19.86 0.19
N ILE A 414 -4.10 -18.81 0.49
CA ILE A 414 -3.85 -17.71 -0.43
C ILE A 414 -2.55 -18.02 -1.17
N LYS A 415 -2.64 -18.33 -2.48
CA LYS A 415 -1.48 -18.79 -3.26
C LYS A 415 -0.59 -17.64 -3.74
N THR A 416 -1.19 -16.58 -4.26
CA THR A 416 -0.47 -15.40 -4.78
C THR A 416 -1.31 -14.14 -4.57
N ALA A 417 -0.70 -12.99 -4.79
CA ALA A 417 -1.39 -11.70 -4.88
C ALA A 417 -1.08 -11.01 -6.21
N GLN A 418 -1.90 -10.05 -6.62
CA GLN A 418 -1.63 -9.22 -7.78
C GLN A 418 -2.02 -7.76 -7.51
N GLY A 419 -1.11 -6.85 -7.81
CA GLY A 419 -1.36 -5.41 -7.68
C GLY A 419 -2.13 -4.85 -8.88
N ILE A 420 -3.08 -3.95 -8.62
CA ILE A 420 -3.80 -3.19 -9.65
C ILE A 420 -3.69 -1.68 -9.38
N ASP A 421 -4.27 -0.86 -10.26
CA ASP A 421 -4.44 0.58 -10.06
C ASP A 421 -3.14 1.36 -9.78
N ASN A 422 -2.23 1.30 -10.74
CA ASN A 422 -0.89 1.89 -10.63
C ASN A 422 -0.83 3.32 -11.20
N ASP A 423 -1.97 4.00 -11.35
CA ASP A 423 -2.08 5.30 -12.02
C ASP A 423 -1.37 6.43 -11.26
N THR A 424 -1.02 6.22 -9.99
CA THR A 424 -0.43 7.24 -9.09
C THR A 424 1.08 7.07 -8.85
N CYS A 425 1.73 6.13 -9.53
CA CYS A 425 3.17 5.90 -9.39
C CYS A 425 4.02 6.89 -10.21
N LEU A 426 5.34 6.81 -10.07
CA LEU A 426 6.34 7.54 -10.86
C LEU A 426 6.24 9.07 -10.76
N GLY A 427 5.91 9.61 -9.59
CA GLY A 427 5.83 11.05 -9.35
C GLY A 427 7.17 11.73 -9.02
N THR A 428 7.17 13.08 -8.97
CA THR A 428 8.36 13.92 -8.72
C THR A 428 8.72 14.13 -7.24
N ARG A 429 7.85 13.74 -6.29
CA ARG A 429 8.14 13.91 -4.85
C ARG A 429 9.05 12.80 -4.32
N ASN A 430 9.81 13.13 -3.26
CA ASN A 430 10.61 12.17 -2.53
C ASN A 430 9.71 11.14 -1.84
N TYR A 431 9.69 9.92 -2.36
CA TYR A 431 8.82 8.83 -1.92
C TYR A 431 9.00 8.45 -0.44
N ASP A 432 10.25 8.46 0.05
CA ASP A 432 10.54 8.17 1.46
C ASP A 432 9.98 9.24 2.41
N GLY A 433 9.79 10.47 1.92
CA GLY A 433 9.19 11.58 2.67
C GLY A 433 7.66 11.58 2.72
N ILE A 434 6.99 10.72 1.93
CA ILE A 434 5.52 10.64 1.85
C ILE A 434 5.01 9.69 2.94
N SER A 435 5.14 10.09 4.21
CA SER A 435 4.91 9.20 5.35
C SER A 435 3.46 8.75 5.54
N SER A 436 2.46 9.48 5.03
CA SER A 436 1.04 9.16 5.26
C SER A 436 0.46 8.19 4.24
N LEU A 437 0.86 8.28 2.97
CA LEU A 437 0.29 7.45 1.89
C LEU A 437 1.15 6.23 1.57
N SER A 438 2.49 6.34 1.63
CA SER A 438 3.37 5.27 1.15
C SER A 438 3.16 3.96 1.94
N PRO A 439 2.85 2.85 1.26
CA PRO A 439 2.65 1.54 1.86
C PRO A 439 3.97 0.77 2.05
N THR A 440 5.08 1.32 1.56
CA THR A 440 6.36 0.64 1.46
C THR A 440 7.46 1.69 1.50
N HIS A 441 7.99 1.98 2.68
CA HIS A 441 9.20 2.78 2.82
C HIS A 441 10.44 1.90 2.70
N LEU A 442 11.57 2.47 2.28
CA LEU A 442 12.80 1.70 2.12
C LEU A 442 13.22 0.97 3.41
N GLN A 443 13.07 1.61 4.57
CA GLN A 443 13.35 1.01 5.88
C GLN A 443 12.31 -0.05 6.30
N ASP A 444 11.13 -0.07 5.68
CA ASP A 444 10.05 -0.99 6.03
C ASP A 444 10.08 -2.28 5.16
N ILE A 445 11.02 -2.38 4.22
CA ILE A 445 11.26 -3.59 3.43
C ILE A 445 12.16 -4.53 4.24
N ASN A 446 11.61 -5.63 4.77
CA ASN A 446 12.38 -6.57 5.60
C ASN A 446 13.13 -7.62 4.78
N VAL A 447 12.57 -8.02 3.63
CA VAL A 447 13.11 -9.11 2.80
C VAL A 447 13.02 -8.75 1.32
N ILE A 448 13.95 -9.29 0.56
CA ILE A 448 13.94 -9.37 -0.91
C ILE A 448 14.27 -10.81 -1.28
N THR A 449 13.54 -11.37 -2.24
CA THR A 449 13.85 -12.72 -2.74
C THR A 449 15.24 -12.69 -3.40
N LYS A 450 15.98 -13.80 -3.32
CA LYS A 450 17.30 -13.91 -3.97
C LYS A 450 17.22 -13.58 -5.46
N GLU A 451 16.22 -14.14 -6.14
CA GLU A 451 15.95 -13.87 -7.55
C GLU A 451 15.72 -12.37 -7.83
N MET A 452 14.83 -11.71 -7.07
CA MET A 452 14.58 -10.28 -7.25
C MET A 452 15.81 -9.44 -6.92
N SER A 453 16.57 -9.80 -5.89
CA SER A 453 17.81 -9.10 -5.54
C SER A 453 18.83 -9.14 -6.67
N GLU A 454 19.05 -10.30 -7.28
CA GLU A 454 19.98 -10.43 -8.40
C GLU A 454 19.55 -9.57 -9.59
N LYS A 455 18.25 -9.57 -9.91
CA LYS A 455 17.70 -8.73 -10.98
C LYS A 455 17.82 -7.23 -10.67
N VAL A 456 17.54 -6.82 -9.44
CA VAL A 456 17.72 -5.43 -8.98
C VAL A 456 19.19 -5.02 -9.06
N MET A 457 20.12 -5.86 -8.62
CA MET A 457 21.55 -5.56 -8.67
C MET A 457 22.10 -5.54 -10.10
N ALA A 458 21.54 -6.34 -11.02
CA ALA A 458 21.88 -6.33 -12.44
C ALA A 458 21.24 -5.16 -13.22
N LEU A 459 20.15 -4.58 -12.70
CA LEU A 459 19.43 -3.50 -13.35
C LEU A 459 20.25 -2.20 -13.32
N THR A 460 20.53 -1.66 -14.50
CA THR A 460 21.21 -0.37 -14.65
C THR A 460 20.20 0.78 -14.75
N PRO A 461 20.56 1.99 -14.28
CA PRO A 461 19.85 3.24 -14.55
C PRO A 461 19.36 3.39 -15.99
N GLU A 462 20.18 3.05 -16.98
CA GLU A 462 19.81 3.19 -18.39
C GLU A 462 18.76 2.19 -18.85
N LYS A 463 18.86 0.93 -18.42
CA LYS A 463 17.85 -0.09 -18.70
C LYS A 463 16.49 0.36 -18.17
N LEU A 464 16.46 0.86 -16.94
CA LEU A 464 15.23 1.41 -16.33
C LEU A 464 14.74 2.63 -17.12
N LYS A 465 15.64 3.54 -17.48
CA LYS A 465 15.32 4.75 -18.25
C LYS A 465 14.70 4.45 -19.61
N GLN A 466 15.32 3.56 -20.41
CA GLN A 466 14.82 3.14 -21.71
C GLN A 466 13.43 2.51 -21.62
N THR A 467 13.22 1.73 -20.56
CA THR A 467 11.93 1.08 -20.29
C THR A 467 10.83 2.10 -20.02
N LEU A 468 11.15 3.20 -19.34
CA LEU A 468 10.17 4.25 -18.97
C LEU A 468 9.93 5.30 -20.07
N TYR A 469 10.74 5.34 -21.13
CA TYR A 469 10.49 6.22 -22.28
C TYR A 469 9.23 5.84 -23.06
N GLY A 470 8.53 6.86 -23.59
CA GLY A 470 7.27 6.70 -24.33
C GLY A 470 6.00 6.67 -23.47
N PHE A 471 6.13 6.74 -22.14
CA PHE A 471 4.99 6.73 -21.21
C PHE A 471 4.53 8.13 -20.75
N LYS A 472 4.93 9.20 -21.45
CA LYS A 472 4.63 10.61 -21.08
C LYS A 472 5.17 11.08 -19.72
N LEU A 473 6.15 10.37 -19.17
CA LEU A 473 6.85 10.76 -17.95
C LEU A 473 7.82 11.91 -18.24
N SER A 474 7.96 12.81 -17.27
CA SER A 474 9.01 13.81 -17.25
C SER A 474 10.38 13.20 -16.96
N SER A 475 11.46 13.90 -17.31
CA SER A 475 12.80 13.44 -16.94
C SER A 475 12.94 13.33 -15.42
N GLU A 476 12.44 14.31 -14.67
CA GLU A 476 12.50 14.30 -13.20
C GLU A 476 11.81 13.07 -12.57
N GLU A 477 10.68 12.63 -13.13
CA GLU A 477 9.98 11.42 -12.67
C GLU A 477 10.78 10.14 -12.90
N ILE A 478 11.46 10.06 -14.05
CA ILE A 478 12.33 8.94 -14.38
C ILE A 478 13.59 8.98 -13.49
N ASP A 479 14.19 10.16 -13.33
CA ASP A 479 15.39 10.38 -12.51
C ASP A 479 15.13 9.99 -11.05
N ASN A 480 13.95 10.30 -10.51
CA ASN A 480 13.52 9.84 -9.18
C ASN A 480 13.40 8.32 -9.07
N SER A 481 12.90 7.65 -10.11
CA SER A 481 12.85 6.18 -10.15
C SER A 481 14.25 5.57 -10.13
N ILE A 482 15.19 6.19 -10.84
CA ILE A 482 16.61 5.82 -10.85
C ILE A 482 17.26 6.07 -9.49
N GLU A 483 16.97 7.20 -8.84
CA GLU A 483 17.45 7.49 -7.49
C GLU A 483 16.97 6.43 -6.50
N ARG A 484 15.68 6.03 -6.56
CA ARG A 484 15.13 4.96 -5.74
C ARG A 484 15.82 3.63 -6.01
N LEU A 485 16.06 3.26 -7.27
CA LEU A 485 16.83 2.07 -7.62
C LEU A 485 18.22 2.08 -6.96
N LYS A 486 18.96 3.19 -7.05
CA LYS A 486 20.29 3.33 -6.44
C LYS A 486 20.25 3.18 -4.92
N LYS A 487 19.32 3.88 -4.25
CA LYS A 487 19.12 3.76 -2.80
C LYS A 487 18.81 2.32 -2.38
N LEU A 488 17.99 1.61 -3.16
CA LEU A 488 17.68 0.20 -2.92
C LEU A 488 18.93 -0.67 -3.05
N GLN A 489 19.70 -0.52 -4.14
CA GLN A 489 20.94 -1.27 -4.37
C GLN A 489 21.96 -1.03 -3.27
N GLU A 490 22.19 0.24 -2.90
CA GLU A 490 23.08 0.63 -1.81
C GLU A 490 22.64 0.01 -0.48
N LYS A 491 21.34 0.05 -0.19
CA LYS A 491 20.77 -0.54 1.02
C LYS A 491 20.94 -2.06 1.04
N VAL A 492 20.62 -2.75 -0.05
CA VAL A 492 20.78 -4.21 -0.15
C VAL A 492 22.24 -4.61 0.07
N VAL A 493 23.21 -3.90 -0.53
CA VAL A 493 24.64 -4.17 -0.33
C VAL A 493 25.07 -3.93 1.12
N ALA A 494 24.67 -2.80 1.71
CA ALA A 494 25.00 -2.46 3.09
C ALA A 494 24.42 -3.47 4.08
N ASP A 495 23.15 -3.85 3.87
CA ASP A 495 22.43 -4.80 4.72
C ASP A 495 22.94 -6.23 4.51
N GLN A 496 23.28 -6.65 3.28
CA GLN A 496 23.96 -7.94 3.05
C GLN A 496 25.30 -8.04 3.77
N LYS A 497 26.11 -6.96 3.77
CA LYS A 497 27.35 -6.90 4.56
C LYS A 497 27.06 -6.97 6.06
N LEU A 498 25.89 -6.50 6.50
CA LEU A 498 25.44 -6.74 7.86
C LEU A 498 25.14 -8.23 8.08
N TYR A 499 24.31 -8.86 7.23
CA TYR A 499 23.95 -10.27 7.37
C TYR A 499 25.14 -11.24 7.24
N SER A 500 26.14 -10.92 6.42
CA SER A 500 27.37 -11.71 6.27
C SER A 500 28.22 -11.78 7.54
N LYS A 501 27.90 -10.96 8.54
CA LYS A 501 28.52 -11.00 9.87
C LYS A 501 27.97 -12.10 10.77
N GLY A 502 27.27 -13.09 10.20
CA GLY A 502 26.78 -14.26 10.93
C GLY A 502 25.33 -14.18 11.36
N TYR A 503 24.51 -13.23 10.89
CA TYR A 503 23.09 -13.32 11.19
C TYR A 503 22.49 -14.54 10.46
N GLY A 504 22.10 -15.55 11.24
CA GLY A 504 21.69 -16.85 10.74
C GLY A 504 20.36 -16.83 9.98
N LYS A 505 20.00 -18.01 9.49
CA LYS A 505 18.75 -18.25 8.75
C LYS A 505 17.55 -17.83 9.62
N GLY A 506 16.56 -17.19 9.00
CA GLY A 506 15.33 -16.74 9.65
C GLY A 506 15.44 -15.45 10.48
N TYR A 507 16.64 -14.91 10.73
CA TYR A 507 16.75 -13.62 11.44
C TYR A 507 16.46 -12.45 10.52
N LEU A 508 15.70 -11.48 11.01
CA LEU A 508 15.53 -10.18 10.36
C LEU A 508 15.95 -9.08 11.36
N VAL A 509 16.92 -8.26 10.96
CA VAL A 509 17.32 -7.05 11.70
C VAL A 509 16.36 -5.94 11.31
N GLU A 510 15.77 -5.26 12.30
CA GLU A 510 14.85 -4.13 12.06
C GLU A 510 15.50 -3.08 11.15
N ASN A 511 14.70 -2.51 10.24
CA ASN A 511 15.12 -1.52 9.27
C ASN A 511 16.19 -1.99 8.27
N THR A 512 16.33 -3.30 8.03
CA THR A 512 17.27 -3.83 7.03
C THR A 512 16.58 -4.78 6.06
N ILE A 513 17.12 -4.87 4.84
CA ILE A 513 16.64 -5.79 3.80
C ILE A 513 17.51 -7.04 3.81
N LYS A 514 16.93 -8.18 4.17
CA LYS A 514 17.62 -9.47 4.02
C LYS A 514 17.35 -10.06 2.63
N VAL A 515 18.40 -10.53 1.97
CA VAL A 515 18.26 -11.37 0.78
C VAL A 515 18.05 -12.80 1.22
N VAL A 516 16.89 -13.36 0.86
CA VAL A 516 16.46 -14.70 1.30
C VAL A 516 16.22 -15.60 0.10
N ASN A 517 16.66 -16.85 0.20
CA ASN A 517 16.27 -17.88 -0.77
C ASN A 517 14.88 -18.45 -0.45
N ASP A 518 14.36 -19.28 -1.34
CA ASP A 518 13.03 -19.86 -1.20
C ASP A 518 12.91 -20.73 0.06
N GLU A 519 13.95 -21.48 0.43
CA GLU A 519 13.93 -22.31 1.64
C GLU A 519 13.93 -21.49 2.94
N GLU A 520 14.56 -20.31 2.96
CA GLU A 520 14.50 -19.41 4.11
C GLU A 520 13.18 -18.65 4.15
N LEU A 521 12.69 -18.18 3.01
CA LEU A 521 11.41 -17.48 2.95
C LEU A 521 10.23 -18.39 3.33
N ASP A 522 10.28 -19.68 3.01
CA ASP A 522 9.25 -20.64 3.41
C ASP A 522 9.18 -20.82 4.94
N GLU A 523 10.32 -20.76 5.62
CA GLU A 523 10.39 -20.83 7.09
C GLU A 523 9.90 -19.55 7.79
N LEU A 524 9.98 -18.39 7.14
CA LEU A 524 9.55 -17.10 7.68
C LEU A 524 8.02 -16.97 7.70
N ARG A 525 7.44 -16.56 8.82
CA ARG A 525 5.99 -16.37 8.98
C ARG A 525 5.60 -14.92 8.72
N ILE A 526 4.52 -14.73 7.97
CA ILE A 526 4.03 -13.38 7.63
C ILE A 526 3.67 -12.58 8.89
N ASN A 527 3.08 -13.21 9.89
CA ASN A 527 2.51 -12.55 11.05
C ASN A 527 3.48 -12.26 12.19
N GLU A 528 4.61 -12.97 12.24
CA GLU A 528 5.58 -12.87 13.34
C GLU A 528 6.91 -12.29 12.89
N ASP A 529 7.40 -12.71 11.71
CA ASP A 529 8.74 -12.44 11.24
C ASP A 529 8.75 -11.32 10.19
N LEU A 530 7.90 -11.42 9.17
CA LEU A 530 7.88 -10.46 8.05
C LEU A 530 7.10 -9.17 8.36
N ARG A 531 6.30 -9.16 9.44
CA ARG A 531 5.51 -8.01 9.90
C ARG A 531 6.39 -6.99 10.64
N ILE A 532 6.16 -5.69 10.44
CA ILE A 532 6.73 -4.65 11.31
C ILE A 532 5.85 -4.41 12.53
N ARG A 533 6.42 -4.53 13.73
CA ARG A 533 5.69 -4.44 15.01
C ARG A 533 5.36 -3.00 15.43
N ASN A 534 6.17 -2.01 15.03
CA ASN A 534 6.09 -0.62 15.50
C ASN A 534 5.28 0.33 14.59
N GLY A 535 4.20 -0.17 13.96
CA GLY A 535 3.36 0.66 13.08
C GLY A 535 3.97 1.01 11.72
N GLY A 536 5.11 0.39 11.36
CA GLY A 536 5.70 0.50 10.03
C GLY A 536 4.75 0.04 8.93
N LYS A 537 4.96 0.53 7.71
CA LYS A 537 4.08 0.29 6.57
C LYS A 537 4.78 -0.66 5.61
N ASN A 538 4.40 -1.92 5.67
CA ASN A 538 4.81 -2.93 4.71
C ASN A 538 3.58 -3.73 4.23
N ILE A 539 3.70 -4.42 3.10
CA ILE A 539 2.58 -5.15 2.50
C ILE A 539 2.23 -6.40 3.32
N PHE A 540 3.19 -7.00 4.03
CA PHE A 540 2.95 -8.14 4.93
C PHE A 540 1.96 -7.77 6.05
N ASN A 541 2.08 -6.58 6.65
CA ASN A 541 1.14 -6.05 7.64
C ASN A 541 -0.28 -6.04 7.07
N ARG A 542 -0.44 -5.63 5.80
CA ARG A 542 -1.75 -5.63 5.12
C ARG A 542 -2.26 -7.04 4.91
N ALA A 543 -1.43 -7.97 4.44
CA ALA A 543 -1.81 -9.37 4.30
C ALA A 543 -2.28 -10.00 5.64
N THR A 544 -1.67 -9.63 6.79
CA THR A 544 -2.18 -10.11 8.09
C THR A 544 -3.60 -9.65 8.41
N SER A 545 -4.00 -8.45 7.98
CA SER A 545 -5.39 -7.99 8.15
C SER A 545 -6.40 -8.86 7.37
N ILE A 546 -5.94 -9.48 6.29
CA ILE A 546 -6.71 -10.42 5.45
C ILE A 546 -6.88 -11.79 6.10
N ALA A 547 -6.14 -12.10 7.17
CA ALA A 547 -6.36 -13.32 7.95
C ALA A 547 -7.26 -13.10 9.18
N ASN A 548 -7.62 -11.86 9.51
CA ASN A 548 -8.56 -11.56 10.59
C ASN A 548 -10.03 -11.84 10.20
N ALA A 549 -10.40 -13.12 10.11
CA ALA A 549 -11.72 -13.55 9.66
C ALA A 549 -12.86 -12.91 10.46
N LYS A 550 -12.68 -12.72 11.76
CA LYS A 550 -13.69 -12.08 12.63
C LYS A 550 -13.98 -10.64 12.20
N SER A 551 -12.94 -9.86 11.91
CA SER A 551 -13.11 -8.50 11.38
C SER A 551 -13.90 -8.54 10.08
N ARG A 552 -13.50 -9.40 9.14
CA ARG A 552 -14.17 -9.50 7.83
C ARG A 552 -15.62 -9.93 7.92
N ILE A 553 -15.95 -10.92 8.76
CA ILE A 553 -17.33 -11.35 8.97
C ILE A 553 -18.18 -10.16 9.48
N ASN A 554 -17.64 -9.36 10.40
CA ASN A 554 -18.31 -8.15 10.86
C ASN A 554 -18.44 -7.12 9.73
N ASP A 555 -17.37 -6.86 8.98
CA ASP A 555 -17.35 -5.90 7.87
C ASP A 555 -18.33 -6.30 6.76
N THR A 556 -18.44 -7.58 6.43
CA THR A 556 -19.39 -8.11 5.43
C THR A 556 -20.85 -7.95 5.88
N VAL A 557 -21.15 -8.17 7.17
CA VAL A 557 -22.49 -7.90 7.71
C VAL A 557 -22.80 -6.40 7.71
N ILE A 558 -21.81 -5.56 8.06
CA ILE A 558 -21.93 -4.09 7.99
C ILE A 558 -22.18 -3.63 6.56
N GLN A 559 -21.42 -4.12 5.57
CA GLN A 559 -21.61 -3.79 4.17
C GLN A 559 -22.99 -4.19 3.64
N ALA A 560 -23.47 -5.39 3.99
CA ALA A 560 -24.82 -5.84 3.60
C ALA A 560 -25.90 -4.95 4.22
N ARG A 561 -25.72 -4.57 5.50
CA ARG A 561 -26.62 -3.64 6.20
C ARG A 561 -26.62 -2.26 5.54
N ASP A 562 -25.44 -1.72 5.26
CA ASP A 562 -25.28 -0.38 4.70
C ASP A 562 -25.86 -0.32 3.28
N LYS A 563 -25.67 -1.37 2.46
CA LYS A 563 -26.32 -1.52 1.14
C LYS A 563 -27.85 -1.62 1.23
N TYR A 564 -28.37 -2.34 2.23
CA TYR A 564 -29.81 -2.37 2.52
C TYR A 564 -30.31 -0.95 2.88
N TYR A 565 -29.63 -0.24 3.77
CA TYR A 565 -29.99 1.14 4.15
C TYR A 565 -29.93 2.11 2.97
N GLU A 566 -28.90 2.02 2.12
CA GLU A 566 -28.79 2.82 0.91
C GLU A 566 -29.98 2.60 -0.02
N THR A 567 -30.35 1.34 -0.22
CA THR A 567 -31.48 0.96 -1.08
C THR A 567 -32.81 1.41 -0.47
N ALA A 568 -32.97 1.27 0.85
CA ALA A 568 -34.16 1.69 1.58
C ALA A 568 -34.37 3.21 1.46
N TYR A 569 -33.28 3.97 1.60
CA TYR A 569 -33.30 5.41 1.44
C TYR A 569 -33.69 5.82 0.01
N LYS A 570 -33.07 5.22 -1.01
CA LYS A 570 -33.40 5.48 -2.42
C LYS A 570 -34.86 5.14 -2.76
N ALA A 571 -35.38 4.04 -2.21
CA ALA A 571 -36.77 3.61 -2.41
C ALA A 571 -37.80 4.49 -1.66
N THR A 572 -37.43 5.06 -0.51
CA THR A 572 -38.37 5.85 0.30
C THR A 572 -38.20 7.34 0.07
N THR A 573 -37.02 7.90 0.29
CA THR A 573 -36.78 9.35 0.34
C THR A 573 -36.61 9.96 -1.05
N ASP A 574 -35.79 9.34 -1.92
CA ASP A 574 -35.63 9.82 -3.31
C ASP A 574 -36.92 9.63 -4.12
N GLY A 575 -37.58 8.49 -3.95
CA GLY A 575 -38.88 8.20 -4.54
C GLY A 575 -39.97 9.20 -4.13
N LEU A 576 -40.08 9.49 -2.83
CA LEU A 576 -41.07 10.42 -2.28
C LEU A 576 -40.93 11.85 -2.84
N GLY A 577 -39.69 12.33 -3.05
CA GLY A 577 -39.45 13.64 -3.66
C GLY A 577 -40.05 13.76 -5.06
N LYS A 578 -39.77 12.80 -5.93
CA LYS A 578 -40.34 12.74 -7.29
C LYS A 578 -41.85 12.52 -7.27
N LEU A 579 -42.32 11.64 -6.38
CA LEU A 579 -43.74 11.36 -6.20
C LEU A 579 -44.52 12.63 -5.80
N ASN A 580 -43.97 13.43 -4.88
CA ASN A 580 -44.55 14.71 -4.48
C ASN A 580 -44.63 15.72 -5.63
N GLN A 581 -43.60 15.79 -6.48
CA GLN A 581 -43.59 16.67 -7.65
C GLN A 581 -44.72 16.29 -8.63
N ILE A 582 -44.84 14.99 -8.93
CA ILE A 582 -45.88 14.46 -9.82
C ILE A 582 -47.27 14.73 -9.23
N ILE A 583 -47.51 14.38 -7.96
CA ILE A 583 -48.80 14.62 -7.28
C ILE A 583 -49.14 16.11 -7.26
N THR A 584 -48.17 16.99 -6.99
CA THR A 584 -48.39 18.44 -7.00
C THR A 584 -48.82 18.93 -8.39
N SER A 585 -48.20 18.41 -9.45
CA SER A 585 -48.60 18.71 -10.83
C SER A 585 -49.99 18.18 -11.17
N MET A 586 -50.28 16.95 -10.76
CA MET A 586 -51.60 16.34 -10.91
C MET A 586 -52.70 17.13 -10.18
N ASN A 587 -52.42 17.60 -8.96
CA ASN A 587 -53.37 18.36 -8.15
C ASN A 587 -53.68 19.75 -8.71
N LYS A 588 -52.74 20.36 -9.43
CA LYS A 588 -53.00 21.61 -10.18
C LYS A 588 -54.03 21.38 -11.31
N ASP A 589 -53.97 20.23 -11.97
CA ASP A 589 -54.90 19.88 -13.06
C ASP A 589 -56.20 19.21 -12.59
N SER A 590 -56.27 18.75 -11.33
CA SER A 590 -57.46 18.16 -10.71
C SER A 590 -58.42 19.22 -10.12
N ASN A 591 -57.95 20.38 -9.69
CA ASN A 591 -58.81 21.43 -9.09
C ASN A 591 -59.73 22.19 -10.10
N ILE A 592 -59.83 21.74 -11.34
CA ILE A 592 -60.62 22.39 -12.40
C ILE A 592 -61.74 21.44 -12.82
N THR A 593 -62.96 21.94 -13.05
CA THR A 593 -64.15 21.15 -13.45
C THR A 593 -63.86 20.24 -14.67
N ASP A 594 -64.51 19.07 -14.74
CA ASP A 594 -64.34 18.02 -15.79
C ASP A 594 -63.07 17.15 -15.68
N ILE A 595 -63.02 16.26 -14.67
CA ILE A 595 -61.98 15.24 -14.49
C ILE A 595 -62.59 13.87 -14.79
N SER A 596 -61.91 13.05 -15.59
CA SER A 596 -62.39 11.68 -15.79
C SER A 596 -62.28 10.88 -14.48
N PRO A 597 -63.24 10.00 -14.16
CA PRO A 597 -63.18 9.16 -12.96
C PRO A 597 -61.87 8.38 -12.83
N LYS A 598 -61.32 7.93 -13.96
CA LYS A 598 -60.03 7.21 -14.02
C LYS A 598 -58.82 8.07 -13.67
N TYR A 599 -58.81 9.35 -14.06
CA TYR A 599 -57.75 10.26 -13.64
C TYR A 599 -57.83 10.54 -12.13
N SER A 600 -59.03 10.78 -11.60
CA SER A 600 -59.24 10.98 -10.16
C SER A 600 -58.84 9.75 -9.34
N GLU A 601 -59.14 8.54 -9.84
CA GLU A 601 -58.72 7.28 -9.22
C GLU A 601 -57.19 7.13 -9.19
N MET A 602 -56.51 7.46 -10.30
CA MET A 602 -55.05 7.49 -10.36
C MET A 602 -54.45 8.47 -9.34
N VAL A 603 -54.95 9.71 -9.26
CA VAL A 603 -54.48 10.71 -8.29
C VAL A 603 -54.69 10.22 -6.85
N LYS A 604 -55.87 9.68 -6.54
CA LYS A 604 -56.18 9.11 -5.22
C LYS A 604 -55.22 7.98 -4.83
N ASN A 605 -54.91 7.07 -5.76
CA ASN A 605 -53.97 5.98 -5.50
C ASN A 605 -52.54 6.49 -5.31
N MET A 606 -52.12 7.51 -6.06
CA MET A 606 -50.82 8.18 -5.87
C MET A 606 -50.73 8.85 -4.50
N GLU A 607 -51.79 9.54 -4.04
CA GLU A 607 -51.82 10.14 -2.70
C GLU A 607 -51.83 9.10 -1.57
N ALA A 608 -52.55 7.99 -1.76
CA ALA A 608 -52.53 6.87 -0.83
C ALA A 608 -51.13 6.26 -0.73
N LEU A 609 -50.46 6.05 -1.87
CA LEU A 609 -49.08 5.58 -1.92
C LEU A 609 -48.14 6.53 -1.19
N LYS A 610 -48.24 7.85 -1.46
CA LYS A 610 -47.48 8.88 -0.75
C LYS A 610 -47.68 8.77 0.76
N LYS A 611 -48.93 8.69 1.22
CA LYS A 611 -49.24 8.58 2.65
C LYS A 611 -48.64 7.31 3.27
N MET A 612 -48.67 6.20 2.55
CA MET A 612 -48.04 4.95 3.01
C MET A 612 -46.52 5.09 3.12
N ILE A 613 -45.85 5.62 2.10
CA ILE A 613 -44.40 5.86 2.11
C ILE A 613 -44.01 6.79 3.28
N VAL A 614 -44.78 7.86 3.51
CA VAL A 614 -44.54 8.81 4.62
C VAL A 614 -44.73 8.17 5.99
N ASN A 615 -45.68 7.24 6.12
CA ASN A 615 -46.02 6.60 7.39
C ASN A 615 -45.20 5.34 7.69
N VAL A 616 -44.32 4.92 6.77
CA VAL A 616 -43.47 3.75 7.00
C VAL A 616 -42.51 4.06 8.13
N LYS A 617 -42.74 3.41 9.27
CA LYS A 617 -41.78 3.25 10.36
C LYS A 617 -40.71 2.28 9.88
N GLY A 618 -39.89 2.75 8.95
CA GLY A 618 -38.73 2.07 8.38
C GLY A 618 -37.46 2.60 9.02
N PRO A 619 -36.27 2.39 8.42
CA PRO A 619 -35.11 3.22 8.73
C PRO A 619 -35.40 4.67 8.31
N ILE A 620 -36.25 5.35 9.09
CA ILE A 620 -36.13 6.76 9.42
C ILE A 620 -35.11 6.74 10.54
N ILE A 621 -34.02 7.40 10.27
CA ILE A 621 -32.74 6.96 10.77
C ILE A 621 -32.49 7.47 12.20
N GLY A 622 -31.58 6.84 12.96
CA GLY A 622 -31.24 7.24 14.32
C GLY A 622 -31.85 6.37 15.42
N GLU A 623 -32.88 5.59 15.13
CA GLU A 623 -33.37 4.54 16.04
C GLU A 623 -32.66 3.21 15.77
N LYS A 624 -32.29 2.47 16.83
CA LYS A 624 -31.76 1.10 16.70
C LYS A 624 -32.79 0.28 15.92
N VAL A 625 -32.42 -0.14 14.71
CA VAL A 625 -33.32 -0.89 13.83
C VAL A 625 -33.71 -2.18 14.53
N ASP A 626 -34.99 -2.29 14.89
CA ASP A 626 -35.58 -3.57 15.23
C ASP A 626 -35.83 -4.31 13.90
N VAL A 627 -34.84 -5.10 13.49
CA VAL A 627 -34.92 -6.00 12.33
C VAL A 627 -35.90 -7.16 12.55
N SER A 628 -36.68 -7.15 13.64
CA SER A 628 -37.85 -8.00 13.77
C SER A 628 -38.87 -7.74 12.65
N ASN A 629 -39.76 -8.71 12.40
CA ASN A 629 -40.60 -8.87 11.20
C ASN A 629 -41.46 -7.66 10.74
N GLY A 630 -41.54 -6.55 11.50
CA GLY A 630 -42.41 -5.41 11.21
C GLY A 630 -42.07 -4.60 9.96
N HIS A 631 -40.80 -4.57 9.52
CA HIS A 631 -40.39 -3.82 8.33
C HIS A 631 -40.79 -4.50 7.01
N THR A 632 -40.71 -5.83 6.95
CA THR A 632 -41.08 -6.61 5.76
C THR A 632 -42.55 -6.43 5.41
N GLU A 633 -43.43 -6.39 6.41
CA GLU A 633 -44.86 -6.16 6.20
C GLU A 633 -45.16 -4.76 5.63
N SER A 634 -44.44 -3.74 6.10
CA SER A 634 -44.59 -2.37 5.58
C SER A 634 -44.14 -2.25 4.12
N ILE A 635 -43.01 -2.90 3.76
CA ILE A 635 -42.51 -2.95 2.38
C ILE A 635 -43.49 -3.67 1.45
N ILE A 636 -44.03 -4.82 1.88
CA ILE A 636 -45.04 -5.58 1.12
C ILE A 636 -46.27 -4.70 0.86
N LYS A 637 -46.79 -4.02 1.89
CA LYS A 637 -47.94 -3.12 1.76
C LYS A 637 -47.67 -1.95 0.80
N ILE A 638 -46.48 -1.34 0.84
CA ILE A 638 -46.10 -0.30 -0.13
C ILE A 638 -46.10 -0.87 -1.55
N ARG A 639 -45.50 -2.05 -1.74
CA ARG A 639 -45.42 -2.70 -3.05
C ARG A 639 -46.79 -3.04 -3.61
N GLU A 640 -47.69 -3.57 -2.80
CA GLU A 640 -49.09 -3.83 -3.17
C GLU A 640 -49.80 -2.54 -3.58
N GLN A 641 -49.61 -1.46 -2.82
CA GLN A 641 -50.16 -0.15 -3.17
C GLN A 641 -49.52 0.42 -4.44
N MET A 642 -48.22 0.20 -4.68
CA MET A 642 -47.57 0.59 -5.94
C MET A 642 -48.15 -0.15 -7.13
N ASN A 643 -48.33 -1.47 -7.05
CA ASN A 643 -48.95 -2.26 -8.11
C ASN A 643 -50.39 -1.82 -8.39
N LYS A 644 -51.17 -1.54 -7.33
CA LYS A 644 -52.51 -0.96 -7.46
C LYS A 644 -52.48 0.40 -8.16
N THR A 645 -51.49 1.23 -7.83
CA THR A 645 -51.30 2.55 -8.44
C THR A 645 -50.92 2.42 -9.92
N VAL A 646 -49.96 1.55 -10.26
CA VAL A 646 -49.57 1.23 -11.64
C VAL A 646 -50.77 0.76 -12.46
N LYS A 647 -51.60 -0.14 -11.90
CA LYS A 647 -52.84 -0.57 -12.56
C LYS A 647 -53.76 0.61 -12.87
N SER A 648 -53.98 1.53 -11.91
CA SER A 648 -54.81 2.71 -12.15
C SER A 648 -54.21 3.69 -13.17
N VAL A 649 -52.88 3.76 -13.28
CA VAL A 649 -52.19 4.52 -14.34
C VAL A 649 -52.45 3.90 -15.71
N TYR A 650 -52.35 2.57 -15.85
CA TYR A 650 -52.69 1.85 -17.08
C TYR A 650 -54.16 2.03 -17.46
N GLU A 651 -55.08 1.86 -16.52
CA GLU A 651 -56.52 2.05 -16.78
C GLU A 651 -56.83 3.48 -17.26
N TYR A 652 -56.15 4.50 -16.73
CA TYR A 652 -56.29 5.87 -17.23
C TYR A 652 -55.72 6.03 -18.65
N ARG A 653 -54.55 5.44 -18.93
CA ARG A 653 -53.96 5.46 -20.28
C ARG A 653 -54.85 4.75 -21.29
N ASP A 654 -55.38 3.57 -20.97
CA ASP A 654 -56.30 2.81 -21.82
C ASP A 654 -57.62 3.56 -22.02
N TYR A 655 -58.16 4.19 -20.97
CA TYR A 655 -59.30 5.09 -21.09
C TYR A 655 -59.00 6.23 -22.07
N LYS A 656 -57.81 6.82 -22.03
CA LYS A 656 -57.41 7.85 -22.99
C LYS A 656 -57.22 7.31 -24.40
N TYR A 657 -56.61 6.14 -24.58
CA TYR A 657 -56.46 5.49 -25.88
C TYR A 657 -57.80 5.09 -26.50
N SER A 658 -58.76 4.62 -25.69
CA SER A 658 -60.10 4.23 -26.16
C SER A 658 -60.96 5.44 -26.59
N LYS A 659 -60.69 6.63 -26.06
CA LYS A 659 -61.36 7.88 -26.42
C LYS A 659 -60.69 8.63 -27.58
N THR A 660 -59.47 8.25 -27.97
CA THR A 660 -58.68 8.90 -29.03
C THR A 660 -58.79 8.24 -30.40
N LYS A 661 -59.69 7.26 -30.61
CA LYS A 661 -60.13 6.89 -31.97
C LYS A 661 -60.82 8.10 -32.63
N GLY A 662 -60.03 9.01 -33.20
CA GLY A 662 -60.49 10.23 -33.88
C GLY A 662 -59.64 11.49 -33.63
N GLU A 663 -58.74 11.52 -32.64
CA GLU A 663 -57.89 12.69 -32.38
C GLU A 663 -56.41 12.31 -32.59
N GLU A 664 -55.89 12.63 -33.77
CA GLU A 664 -54.47 12.54 -34.08
C GLU A 664 -53.71 13.60 -33.27
N TRP A 665 -53.11 13.19 -32.15
CA TRP A 665 -52.07 13.95 -31.47
C TRP A 665 -50.81 13.90 -32.35
N ARG A 666 -50.83 14.63 -33.47
CA ARG A 666 -49.67 14.76 -34.37
C ARG A 666 -48.56 15.47 -33.63
N GLU A 667 -47.33 15.02 -33.88
CA GLU A 667 -46.07 15.62 -33.44
C GLU A 667 -46.17 17.15 -33.40
N ALA A 668 -46.34 17.66 -32.19
CA ALA A 668 -46.50 19.08 -31.94
C ALA A 668 -45.20 19.79 -32.35
N GLY A 669 -45.29 20.62 -33.40
CA GLY A 669 -44.19 21.49 -33.79
C GLY A 669 -43.81 22.48 -32.66
N PRO A 670 -42.62 23.11 -32.74
CA PRO A 670 -42.19 24.10 -31.76
C PRO A 670 -43.25 25.20 -31.60
N GLY A 671 -43.86 25.31 -30.41
CA GLY A 671 -44.91 26.31 -30.10
C GLY A 671 -46.30 25.75 -29.75
N HIS A 672 -46.51 24.43 -29.77
CA HIS A 672 -47.77 23.84 -29.32
C HIS A 672 -48.02 24.08 -27.82
N VAL A 673 -49.18 24.64 -27.49
CA VAL A 673 -49.62 24.78 -26.09
C VAL A 673 -50.18 23.44 -25.63
N VAL A 674 -49.42 22.75 -24.78
CA VAL A 674 -49.78 21.43 -24.24
C VAL A 674 -51.18 21.49 -23.63
N THR A 675 -52.12 20.76 -24.24
CA THR A 675 -53.51 20.78 -23.80
C THR A 675 -53.64 20.18 -22.39
N ARG A 676 -54.75 20.43 -21.71
CA ARG A 676 -55.02 19.81 -20.41
C ARG A 676 -55.05 18.27 -20.48
N GLN A 677 -55.55 17.73 -21.59
CA GLN A 677 -55.61 16.28 -21.77
C GLN A 677 -54.20 15.68 -21.96
N GLU A 678 -53.37 16.37 -22.74
CA GLU A 678 -51.98 16.01 -22.98
C GLU A 678 -51.13 16.12 -21.71
N ARG A 679 -51.29 17.18 -20.89
CA ARG A 679 -50.63 17.27 -19.58
C ARG A 679 -51.00 16.11 -18.67
N ARG A 680 -52.28 15.76 -18.59
CA ARG A 680 -52.74 14.61 -17.79
C ARG A 680 -52.19 13.28 -18.31
N PHE A 681 -52.05 13.13 -19.63
CA PHE A 681 -51.39 11.98 -20.23
C PHE A 681 -49.90 11.94 -19.88
N ASN A 682 -49.20 13.07 -19.97
CA ASN A 682 -47.80 13.21 -19.55
C ASN A 682 -47.64 12.89 -18.05
N HIS A 683 -48.54 13.35 -17.18
CA HIS A 683 -48.57 12.96 -15.76
C HIS A 683 -48.65 11.43 -15.58
N SER A 684 -49.42 10.74 -16.42
CA SER A 684 -49.53 9.27 -16.36
C SER A 684 -48.27 8.57 -16.85
N THR A 685 -47.58 9.13 -17.85
CA THR A 685 -46.27 8.65 -18.33
C THR A 685 -45.19 8.84 -17.26
N ASP A 686 -45.12 10.03 -16.67
CA ASP A 686 -44.18 10.34 -15.59
C ASP A 686 -44.43 9.46 -14.36
N ALA A 687 -45.70 9.29 -13.98
CA ALA A 687 -46.09 8.42 -12.89
C ALA A 687 -45.70 6.97 -13.18
N LEU A 688 -45.96 6.46 -14.39
CA LEU A 688 -45.59 5.09 -14.75
C LEU A 688 -44.07 4.89 -14.68
N ASN A 689 -43.29 5.78 -15.30
CA ASN A 689 -41.83 5.72 -15.29
C ASN A 689 -41.27 5.75 -13.86
N LEU A 690 -41.80 6.64 -13.01
CA LEU A 690 -41.43 6.68 -11.59
C LEU A 690 -41.78 5.38 -10.89
N LEU A 691 -43.03 4.91 -11.02
CA LEU A 691 -43.51 3.74 -10.31
C LEU A 691 -42.77 2.46 -10.72
N MET A 692 -42.47 2.29 -12.01
CA MET A 692 -41.67 1.14 -12.49
C MET A 692 -40.26 1.18 -11.91
N GLY A 693 -39.57 2.32 -11.99
CA GLY A 693 -38.24 2.47 -11.37
C GLY A 693 -38.27 2.30 -9.84
N GLN A 694 -39.35 2.69 -9.17
CA GLN A 694 -39.52 2.45 -7.73
C GLN A 694 -39.80 0.99 -7.41
N LEU A 695 -40.60 0.28 -8.21
CA LEU A 695 -40.83 -1.16 -8.04
C LEU A 695 -39.51 -1.94 -8.16
N GLU A 696 -38.67 -1.64 -9.16
CA GLU A 696 -37.33 -2.21 -9.26
C GLU A 696 -36.45 -1.91 -8.03
N MET A 697 -36.56 -0.71 -7.47
CA MET A 697 -35.85 -0.34 -6.24
C MET A 697 -36.36 -1.09 -5.01
N PHE A 698 -37.68 -1.34 -4.91
CA PHE A 698 -38.26 -2.15 -3.84
C PHE A 698 -37.94 -3.65 -4.00
N ASP A 699 -37.79 -4.15 -5.22
CA ASP A 699 -37.28 -5.50 -5.49
C ASP A 699 -35.82 -5.64 -5.04
N LYS A 700 -34.96 -4.68 -5.40
CA LYS A 700 -33.58 -4.61 -4.89
C LYS A 700 -33.52 -4.46 -3.37
N LEU A 701 -34.49 -3.74 -2.78
CA LEU A 701 -34.57 -3.57 -1.33
C LEU A 701 -34.88 -4.89 -0.63
N ASP A 702 -35.85 -5.65 -1.15
CA ASP A 702 -36.18 -6.98 -0.65
C ASP A 702 -35.00 -7.96 -0.79
N GLU A 703 -34.30 -7.92 -1.93
CA GLU A 703 -33.08 -8.70 -2.15
C GLU A 703 -31.99 -8.35 -1.13
N ASN A 704 -31.67 -7.06 -0.97
CA ASN A 704 -30.64 -6.62 -0.02
C ASN A 704 -31.04 -6.90 1.44
N LEU A 705 -32.34 -6.83 1.79
CA LEU A 705 -32.84 -7.21 3.12
C LEU A 705 -32.65 -8.72 3.36
N LYS A 706 -33.00 -9.55 2.37
CA LYS A 706 -32.78 -11.00 2.43
C LYS A 706 -31.29 -11.30 2.61
N THR A 707 -30.43 -10.67 1.82
CA THR A 707 -28.97 -10.78 1.94
C THR A 707 -28.51 -10.39 3.35
N TYR A 708 -28.90 -9.21 3.86
CA TYR A 708 -28.50 -8.76 5.19
C TYR A 708 -28.98 -9.71 6.30
N ASN A 709 -30.23 -10.17 6.26
CA ASN A 709 -30.77 -11.11 7.24
C ASN A 709 -30.07 -12.47 7.18
N GLU A 710 -29.79 -12.98 5.98
CA GLU A 710 -28.98 -14.18 5.79
C GLU A 710 -27.60 -14.02 6.44
N TYR A 711 -26.93 -12.90 6.20
CA TYR A 711 -25.59 -12.64 6.71
C TYR A 711 -25.60 -12.52 8.24
N ASN A 712 -26.57 -11.78 8.77
CA ASN A 712 -26.73 -11.58 10.22
C ASN A 712 -27.07 -12.89 10.94
N SER A 713 -27.91 -13.76 10.35
CA SER A 713 -28.24 -15.08 10.91
C SER A 713 -27.06 -16.06 10.88
N LYS A 714 -26.23 -16.02 9.83
CA LYS A 714 -25.00 -16.84 9.71
C LYS A 714 -23.82 -16.27 10.52
N LYS A 715 -23.88 -15.01 10.96
CA LYS A 715 -22.77 -14.32 11.64
C LYS A 715 -22.20 -15.11 12.81
N ALA A 716 -23.06 -15.58 13.71
CA ALA A 716 -22.63 -16.28 14.92
C ALA A 716 -21.89 -17.59 14.59
N SER A 717 -22.45 -18.42 13.70
CA SER A 717 -21.82 -19.68 13.28
C SER A 717 -20.54 -19.47 12.49
N LEU A 718 -20.44 -18.41 11.68
CA LEU A 718 -19.21 -18.04 10.99
C LEU A 718 -18.11 -17.58 11.96
N LEU A 719 -18.45 -16.81 13.00
CA LEU A 719 -17.52 -16.39 14.03
C LEU A 719 -17.01 -17.59 14.84
N GLU A 720 -17.91 -18.48 15.26
CA GLU A 720 -17.56 -19.72 15.96
C GLU A 720 -16.64 -20.60 15.09
N ALA A 721 -16.95 -20.75 13.79
CA ALA A 721 -16.10 -21.50 12.87
C ALA A 721 -14.72 -20.85 12.68
N ALA A 722 -14.64 -19.52 12.64
CA ALA A 722 -13.38 -18.79 12.57
C ALA A 722 -12.54 -18.96 13.85
N GLU A 723 -13.17 -18.92 15.03
CA GLU A 723 -12.54 -19.16 16.32
C GLU A 723 -11.97 -20.56 16.41
N LYS A 724 -12.78 -21.56 16.06
CA LYS A 724 -12.35 -22.95 16.03
C LYS A 724 -11.15 -23.15 15.10
N ARG A 725 -11.17 -22.58 13.88
CA ARG A 725 -10.02 -22.65 12.96
C ARG A 725 -8.76 -22.01 13.55
N GLU A 726 -8.89 -20.86 14.20
CA GLU A 726 -7.75 -20.19 14.83
C GLU A 726 -7.16 -21.05 15.97
N GLU A 727 -8.00 -21.71 16.76
CA GLU A 727 -7.56 -22.66 17.78
C GLU A 727 -6.90 -23.91 17.20
N ASP A 728 -7.51 -24.50 16.16
CA ASP A 728 -6.99 -25.68 15.48
C ASP A 728 -5.63 -25.37 14.82
N TYR A 729 -5.48 -24.20 14.20
CA TYR A 729 -4.21 -23.74 13.65
C TYR A 729 -3.14 -23.61 14.74
N LYS A 730 -3.45 -22.95 15.87
CA LYS A 730 -2.52 -22.80 17.01
C LYS A 730 -2.05 -24.16 17.57
N LYS A 731 -2.87 -25.21 17.45
CA LYS A 731 -2.56 -26.58 17.89
C LYS A 731 -1.91 -27.46 16.80
N SER A 732 -1.84 -26.99 15.56
CA SER A 732 -1.36 -27.79 14.43
C SER A 732 0.14 -28.10 14.51
N ASP A 733 0.53 -29.29 14.01
CA ASP A 733 1.94 -29.68 13.90
C ASP A 733 2.75 -28.71 13.03
N LYS A 734 2.11 -28.08 12.03
CA LYS A 734 2.73 -27.05 11.20
C LYS A 734 3.15 -25.84 12.04
N VAL A 735 2.28 -25.32 12.90
CA VAL A 735 2.62 -24.19 13.80
C VAL A 735 3.67 -24.59 14.81
N LYS A 736 3.55 -25.81 15.38
CA LYS A 736 4.55 -26.34 16.31
C LYS A 736 5.92 -26.43 15.65
N HIS A 737 6.00 -27.02 14.47
CA HIS A 737 7.25 -27.13 13.69
C HIS A 737 7.81 -25.76 13.33
N GLN A 738 6.97 -24.84 12.83
CA GLN A 738 7.40 -23.46 12.53
C GLN A 738 7.92 -22.74 13.78
N LYS A 739 7.29 -22.95 14.94
CA LYS A 739 7.76 -22.41 16.22
C LYS A 739 9.10 -23.02 16.62
N GLU A 740 9.28 -24.33 16.48
CA GLU A 740 10.56 -25.01 16.75
C GLU A 740 11.67 -24.51 15.82
N VAL A 741 11.38 -24.33 14.52
CA VAL A 741 12.29 -23.76 13.53
C VAL A 741 12.63 -22.31 13.90
N TYR A 742 11.63 -21.50 14.26
CA TYR A 742 11.83 -20.12 14.70
C TYR A 742 12.69 -20.06 15.97
N GLU A 743 12.42 -20.88 16.98
CA GLU A 743 13.21 -20.94 18.22
C GLU A 743 14.65 -21.39 17.95
N LYS A 744 14.84 -22.39 17.08
CA LYS A 744 16.16 -22.85 16.64
C LYS A 744 16.92 -21.76 15.89
N ASN A 745 16.25 -21.08 14.96
CA ASN A 745 16.80 -19.97 14.21
C ASN A 745 17.17 -18.82 15.16
N MET A 746 16.26 -18.42 16.07
CA MET A 746 16.52 -17.41 17.11
C MET A 746 17.73 -17.76 17.99
N LEU A 747 17.88 -19.02 18.40
CA LEU A 747 19.06 -19.48 19.15
C LEU A 747 20.33 -19.36 18.30
N GLN A 748 20.32 -19.87 17.07
CA GLN A 748 21.46 -19.78 16.16
C GLN A 748 21.83 -18.31 15.88
N ASN A 749 20.85 -17.44 15.76
CA ASN A 749 21.02 -16.00 15.56
C ASN A 749 21.63 -15.34 16.79
N HIS A 750 21.16 -15.71 17.99
CA HIS A 750 21.72 -15.22 19.23
C HIS A 750 23.19 -15.63 19.40
N ILE A 751 23.52 -16.89 19.09
CA ILE A 751 24.90 -17.40 19.06
C ILE A 751 25.73 -16.57 18.10
N SER A 752 25.31 -16.48 16.85
CA SER A 752 26.13 -15.90 15.79
C SER A 752 26.28 -14.37 15.94
N ARG A 753 25.23 -13.69 16.42
CA ARG A 753 25.31 -12.26 16.79
C ARG A 753 26.26 -12.03 17.96
N SER A 754 26.22 -12.91 18.96
CA SER A 754 27.13 -12.87 20.10
C SER A 754 28.58 -13.02 19.64
N GLU A 755 28.84 -13.99 18.75
CA GLU A 755 30.17 -14.21 18.16
C GLU A 755 30.63 -12.94 17.45
N TYR A 756 29.82 -12.42 16.53
CA TYR A 756 30.16 -11.20 15.81
C TYR A 756 30.44 -10.02 16.74
N LYS A 757 29.58 -9.76 17.72
CA LYS A 757 29.78 -8.64 18.64
C LYS A 757 31.05 -8.80 19.46
N THR A 758 31.40 -10.03 19.81
CA THR A 758 32.64 -10.35 20.50
C THR A 758 33.85 -10.10 19.60
N LEU A 759 33.80 -10.54 18.34
CA LEU A 759 34.87 -10.28 17.35
C LEU A 759 35.02 -8.79 17.01
N GLU A 760 33.91 -8.08 16.84
CA GLU A 760 33.89 -6.63 16.58
C GLU A 760 34.55 -5.87 17.74
N ALA A 761 34.25 -6.25 18.99
CA ALA A 761 34.92 -5.69 20.16
C ALA A 761 36.40 -6.05 20.20
N PHE A 762 36.77 -7.28 19.82
CA PHE A 762 38.16 -7.70 19.74
C PHE A 762 38.96 -6.92 18.67
N GLU A 763 38.38 -6.68 17.49
CA GLU A 763 39.01 -5.85 16.46
C GLU A 763 39.30 -4.43 16.95
N LYS A 764 38.44 -3.85 17.81
CA LYS A 764 38.70 -2.53 18.41
C LYS A 764 39.96 -2.55 19.28
N ILE A 765 40.23 -3.65 19.99
CA ILE A 765 41.46 -3.81 20.78
C ILE A 765 42.68 -3.75 19.85
N GLN A 766 42.61 -4.45 18.72
CA GLN A 766 43.70 -4.47 17.73
C GLN A 766 43.92 -3.11 17.06
N LYS A 767 42.84 -2.36 16.80
CA LYS A 767 42.86 -1.04 16.17
C LYS A 767 43.17 0.11 17.14
N ALA A 768 43.15 -0.13 18.45
CA ALA A 768 43.36 0.91 19.44
C ALA A 768 44.81 1.41 19.45
N GLU A 769 44.97 2.72 19.18
CA GLU A 769 46.27 3.39 19.09
C GLU A 769 46.84 3.82 20.44
N THR A 770 45.98 4.04 21.44
CA THR A 770 46.38 4.46 22.79
C THR A 770 46.13 3.36 23.83
N PRO A 771 46.90 3.32 24.94
CA PRO A 771 46.64 2.39 26.03
C PRO A 771 45.23 2.52 26.62
N GLU A 772 44.72 3.76 26.75
CA GLU A 772 43.38 4.03 27.24
C GLU A 772 42.30 3.47 26.30
N ALA A 773 42.39 3.77 24.99
CA ALA A 773 41.45 3.25 24.00
C ALA A 773 41.49 1.71 23.94
N ARG A 774 42.68 1.11 24.11
CA ARG A 774 42.84 -0.34 24.18
C ARG A 774 42.19 -0.92 25.44
N GLY A 775 42.37 -0.27 26.58
CA GLY A 775 41.72 -0.65 27.84
C GLY A 775 40.19 -0.60 27.77
N ILE A 776 39.62 0.46 27.17
CA ILE A 776 38.18 0.56 26.94
C ILE A 776 37.69 -0.54 25.99
N ALA A 777 38.39 -0.77 24.87
CA ALA A 777 38.04 -1.85 23.94
C ALA A 777 38.12 -3.24 24.59
N GLN A 778 39.10 -3.48 25.46
CA GLN A 778 39.24 -4.75 26.20
C GLN A 778 38.07 -4.98 27.16
N ILE A 779 37.60 -3.93 27.83
CA ILE A 779 36.43 -3.99 28.70
C ILE A 779 35.15 -4.24 27.91
N GLU A 780 34.98 -3.59 26.76
CA GLU A 780 33.85 -3.86 25.86
C GLU A 780 33.85 -5.32 25.42
N TYR A 781 35.02 -5.87 25.07
CA TYR A 781 35.18 -7.28 24.72
C TYR A 781 34.81 -8.20 25.88
N ASP A 782 35.32 -7.96 27.08
CA ASP A 782 35.03 -8.77 28.26
C ASP A 782 33.54 -8.71 28.65
N LEU A 783 32.94 -7.53 28.54
CA LEU A 783 31.52 -7.28 28.74
C LEU A 783 30.67 -8.13 27.80
N ILE A 784 30.96 -8.04 26.49
CA ILE A 784 30.20 -8.75 25.47
C ILE A 784 30.43 -10.26 25.60
N LEU A 785 31.67 -10.71 25.73
CA LEU A 785 32.01 -12.12 25.87
C LEU A 785 31.29 -12.78 27.04
N GLY A 786 31.34 -12.18 28.24
CA GLY A 786 30.72 -12.77 29.42
C GLY A 786 29.19 -12.80 29.35
N TYR A 787 28.55 -11.74 28.85
CA TYR A 787 27.09 -11.75 28.64
C TYR A 787 26.65 -12.68 27.52
N SER A 788 27.45 -12.79 26.46
CA SER A 788 27.20 -13.73 25.37
C SER A 788 27.24 -15.17 25.88
N VAL A 789 28.31 -15.59 26.57
CA VAL A 789 28.40 -16.96 27.14
C VAL A 789 27.25 -17.22 28.12
N ALA A 790 26.93 -16.26 28.99
CA ALA A 790 25.85 -16.40 29.95
C ALA A 790 24.44 -16.50 29.30
N GLY A 791 24.24 -15.85 28.16
CA GLY A 791 23.01 -15.89 27.37
C GLY A 791 22.78 -17.19 26.60
N LEU A 792 23.83 -18.00 26.41
CA LEU A 792 23.74 -19.29 25.73
C LEU A 792 23.25 -20.42 26.63
N LYS A 793 22.64 -21.44 26.00
CA LYS A 793 22.36 -22.71 26.67
C LYS A 793 23.67 -23.37 27.10
N PRO A 794 23.72 -24.06 28.26
CA PRO A 794 24.94 -24.68 28.77
C PRO A 794 25.68 -25.53 27.73
N GLU A 795 24.95 -26.30 26.93
CA GLU A 795 25.50 -27.16 25.87
C GLU A 795 26.19 -26.41 24.71
N ASP A 796 25.86 -25.14 24.49
CA ASP A 796 26.41 -24.33 23.38
C ASP A 796 27.64 -23.50 23.79
N ARG A 797 27.89 -23.33 25.10
CA ARG A 797 28.89 -22.40 25.65
C ARG A 797 30.32 -22.78 25.32
N GLU A 798 30.69 -24.04 25.45
CA GLU A 798 32.06 -24.50 25.15
C GLU A 798 32.37 -24.37 23.65
N ALA A 799 31.40 -24.72 22.80
CA ALA A 799 31.54 -24.58 21.36
C ALA A 799 31.70 -23.11 20.95
N TYR A 800 30.94 -22.21 21.58
CA TYR A 800 31.09 -20.77 21.41
C TYR A 800 32.48 -20.26 21.84
N LYS A 801 32.91 -20.58 23.06
CA LYS A 801 34.22 -20.17 23.61
C LYS A 801 35.36 -20.66 22.71
N LYS A 802 35.27 -21.91 22.22
CA LYS A 802 36.23 -22.46 21.27
C LYS A 802 36.30 -21.67 19.97
N ARG A 803 35.15 -21.37 19.34
CA ARG A 803 35.12 -20.58 18.08
C ARG A 803 35.69 -19.17 18.27
N VAL A 804 35.30 -18.48 19.35
CA VAL A 804 35.86 -17.15 19.67
C VAL A 804 37.38 -17.27 19.91
N SER A 805 37.84 -18.30 20.61
CA SER A 805 39.28 -18.51 20.85
C SER A 805 40.05 -18.73 19.55
N GLU A 806 39.53 -19.55 18.64
CA GLU A 806 40.11 -19.81 17.32
C GLU A 806 40.19 -18.54 16.46
N GLN A 807 39.14 -17.71 16.48
CA GLN A 807 39.07 -16.49 15.67
C GLN A 807 39.91 -15.33 16.24
N THR A 808 40.02 -15.24 17.56
CA THR A 808 40.79 -14.17 18.23
C THR A 808 42.24 -14.55 18.50
N GLY A 809 42.58 -15.84 18.41
CA GLY A 809 43.87 -16.39 18.85
C GLY A 809 44.09 -16.34 20.37
N THR A 810 43.03 -16.07 21.15
CA THR A 810 43.09 -15.94 22.61
C THR A 810 42.30 -17.07 23.26
N GLU A 811 42.99 -17.99 23.94
CA GLU A 811 42.34 -19.11 24.62
C GLU A 811 41.46 -18.62 25.78
N ILE A 812 40.18 -18.98 25.76
CA ILE A 812 39.22 -18.65 26.82
C ILE A 812 39.13 -19.81 27.81
N THR A 813 39.94 -19.75 28.88
CA THR A 813 40.01 -20.78 29.93
C THR A 813 39.14 -20.47 31.16
N ALA A 814 38.65 -19.23 31.28
CA ALA A 814 37.82 -18.81 32.40
C ALA A 814 36.47 -19.55 32.43
N SER A 815 36.00 -19.86 33.64
CA SER A 815 34.67 -20.44 33.83
C SER A 815 33.56 -19.46 33.42
N ASP A 816 32.36 -19.99 33.10
CA ASP A 816 31.20 -19.16 32.74
C ASP A 816 30.88 -18.11 33.83
N ASP A 817 31.03 -18.50 35.11
CA ASP A 817 30.81 -17.63 36.26
C ASP A 817 31.85 -16.52 36.34
N GLU A 818 33.13 -16.83 36.07
CA GLU A 818 34.20 -15.84 36.03
C GLU A 818 34.02 -14.87 34.87
N LEU A 819 33.64 -15.35 33.69
CA LEU A 819 33.35 -14.53 32.52
C LEU A 819 32.18 -13.58 32.79
N LEU A 820 31.06 -14.09 33.33
CA LEU A 820 29.90 -13.26 33.67
C LEU A 820 30.24 -12.23 34.77
N LYS A 821 31.02 -12.65 35.79
CA LYS A 821 31.49 -11.74 36.83
C LYS A 821 32.40 -10.64 36.27
N LYS A 822 33.28 -10.98 35.33
CA LYS A 822 34.17 -10.04 34.64
C LYS A 822 33.37 -9.09 33.75
N ALA A 823 32.35 -9.58 33.04
CA ALA A 823 31.44 -8.75 32.26
C ALA A 823 30.68 -7.75 33.14
N PHE A 824 30.19 -8.18 34.29
CA PHE A 824 29.50 -7.28 35.22
C PHE A 824 30.44 -6.21 35.78
N ALA A 825 31.69 -6.56 36.14
CA ALA A 825 32.70 -5.59 36.55
C ALA A 825 33.01 -4.60 35.41
N SER A 826 33.14 -5.11 34.18
CA SER A 826 33.37 -4.34 32.96
C SER A 826 32.24 -3.33 32.70
N GLN A 827 30.98 -3.75 32.90
CA GLN A 827 29.83 -2.87 32.76
C GLN A 827 29.89 -1.68 33.73
N LEU A 828 30.27 -1.91 34.99
CA LEU A 828 30.37 -0.85 35.99
C LEU A 828 31.46 0.17 35.63
N VAL A 829 32.62 -0.31 35.17
CA VAL A 829 33.72 0.55 34.72
C VAL A 829 33.32 1.35 33.49
N LEU A 830 32.73 0.71 32.48
CA LEU A 830 32.31 1.37 31.24
C LEU A 830 31.21 2.42 31.50
N THR A 831 30.23 2.09 32.35
CA THR A 831 29.17 3.04 32.72
C THR A 831 29.75 4.27 33.43
N LYS A 832 30.73 4.09 34.32
CA LYS A 832 31.41 5.23 34.97
C LYS A 832 32.14 6.08 33.92
N TYR A 833 32.88 5.44 33.02
CA TYR A 833 33.62 6.11 31.96
C TYR A 833 32.68 6.95 31.09
N GLU A 834 31.59 6.37 30.57
CA GLU A 834 30.59 7.09 29.77
C GLU A 834 30.00 8.29 30.53
N CYS A 835 29.66 8.14 31.81
CA CYS A 835 29.15 9.24 32.63
C CYS A 835 30.18 10.38 32.80
N GLN A 836 31.48 10.06 32.85
CA GLN A 836 32.54 11.08 32.92
C GLN A 836 32.68 11.84 31.60
N GLN A 837 32.40 11.21 30.46
CA GLN A 837 32.45 11.84 29.13
C GLN A 837 31.26 12.78 28.84
N VAL A 838 30.12 12.62 29.54
CA VAL A 838 29.00 13.56 29.44
C VAL A 838 29.41 14.90 30.06
N ASP A 839 29.22 15.98 29.29
CA ASP A 839 29.37 17.36 29.76
C ASP A 839 28.65 17.52 31.11
N GLU A 840 29.36 18.03 32.11
CA GLU A 840 28.84 18.20 33.48
C GLU A 840 27.49 18.92 33.52
N LYS A 841 27.23 19.86 32.59
CA LYS A 841 25.96 20.59 32.48
C LYS A 841 24.81 19.78 31.89
N ARG A 842 25.11 18.68 31.20
CA ARG A 842 24.15 17.78 30.56
C ARG A 842 23.91 16.49 31.36
N ARG A 843 24.64 16.28 32.47
CA ARG A 843 24.44 15.13 33.36
C ARG A 843 23.11 15.27 34.09
N ASP A 844 22.22 14.30 33.92
CA ASP A 844 21.00 14.20 34.72
C ASP A 844 21.29 13.63 36.13
N PHE A 845 20.22 13.44 36.90
CA PHE A 845 20.28 12.87 38.25
C PHE A 845 20.91 11.47 38.29
N ASP A 846 20.64 10.64 37.28
CA ASP A 846 21.09 9.26 37.26
C ASP A 846 22.60 9.17 36.94
N HIS A 847 23.11 10.02 36.02
CA HIS A 847 24.55 10.13 35.77
C HIS A 847 25.32 10.53 37.04
N ASN A 848 24.83 11.54 37.76
CA ASN A 848 25.47 12.02 38.99
C ASN A 848 25.43 10.96 40.10
N ASN A 849 24.33 10.19 40.22
CA ASN A 849 24.25 9.09 41.17
C ASN A 849 25.23 7.97 40.87
N VAL A 850 25.37 7.57 39.60
CA VAL A 850 26.35 6.56 39.19
C VAL A 850 27.78 7.02 39.52
N LEU A 851 28.13 8.26 39.18
CA LEU A 851 29.45 8.82 39.47
C LEU A 851 29.74 8.89 40.97
N LYS A 852 28.78 9.32 41.78
CA LYS A 852 28.89 9.34 43.24
C LYS A 852 29.05 7.93 43.81
N ASN A 853 28.27 6.98 43.31
CA ASN A 853 28.35 5.59 43.77
C ASN A 853 29.69 4.96 43.39
N LEU A 854 30.24 5.29 42.22
CA LEU A 854 31.51 4.73 41.75
C LEU A 854 32.70 5.65 42.01
N GLU A 855 32.57 6.67 42.87
CA GLU A 855 33.59 7.72 43.07
C GLU A 855 34.97 7.14 43.40
N ASN A 856 35.00 6.09 44.24
CA ASN A 856 36.22 5.44 44.73
C ASN A 856 36.84 4.43 43.75
N LEU A 857 36.20 4.17 42.61
CA LEU A 857 36.73 3.28 41.59
C LEU A 857 37.61 4.08 40.62
N ASP A 858 38.93 4.07 40.80
CA ASP A 858 39.83 4.70 39.84
C ASP A 858 39.76 3.98 38.49
N ILE A 859 39.40 4.73 37.44
CA ILE A 859 39.27 4.22 36.06
C ILE A 859 40.27 4.86 35.09
N THR A 860 41.34 5.49 35.60
CA THR A 860 42.46 5.96 34.77
C THR A 860 43.13 4.84 33.99
N ASP A 861 43.15 3.64 34.57
CA ASP A 861 43.43 2.38 33.89
C ASP A 861 42.18 1.50 34.01
N PRO A 862 41.31 1.49 32.98
CA PRO A 862 40.05 0.77 33.03
C PRO A 862 40.24 -0.73 33.32
N GLU A 863 41.24 -1.37 32.72
CA GLU A 863 41.48 -2.81 32.87
C GLU A 863 41.90 -3.14 34.31
N LYS A 864 42.76 -2.30 34.90
CA LYS A 864 43.11 -2.39 36.32
C LYS A 864 41.90 -2.20 37.22
N ALA A 865 40.97 -1.30 36.87
CA ALA A 865 39.73 -1.08 37.61
C ALA A 865 38.86 -2.35 37.64
N VAL A 866 38.70 -3.04 36.51
CA VAL A 866 38.00 -4.33 36.43
C VAL A 866 38.69 -5.37 37.32
N ASN A 867 40.01 -5.47 37.27
CA ASN A 867 40.78 -6.42 38.09
C ASN A 867 40.65 -6.15 39.60
N ILE A 868 40.59 -4.87 40.00
CA ILE A 868 40.33 -4.46 41.40
C ILE A 868 38.95 -4.95 41.84
N LEU A 869 37.91 -4.73 41.01
CA LEU A 869 36.56 -5.22 41.30
C LEU A 869 36.52 -6.74 41.42
N MET A 870 37.17 -7.47 40.50
CA MET A 870 37.18 -8.93 40.49
C MET A 870 37.76 -9.54 41.79
N ARG A 871 38.75 -8.88 42.40
CA ARG A 871 39.38 -9.28 43.67
C ARG A 871 38.64 -8.77 44.92
N ASN A 872 37.69 -7.85 44.76
CA ASN A 872 36.95 -7.26 45.88
C ASN A 872 35.91 -8.27 46.43
N LYS A 873 36.00 -8.60 47.72
CA LYS A 873 35.08 -9.53 48.40
C LYS A 873 33.63 -9.02 48.42
N GLY A 874 33.42 -7.72 48.58
CA GLY A 874 32.10 -7.09 48.57
C GLY A 874 31.44 -7.20 47.20
N PHE A 875 32.20 -6.91 46.14
CA PHE A 875 31.75 -7.13 44.76
C PHE A 875 31.41 -8.59 44.49
N GLY A 876 32.24 -9.54 44.95
CA GLY A 876 31.95 -10.97 44.84
C GLY A 876 30.61 -11.38 45.47
N LYS A 877 30.31 -10.88 46.68
CA LYS A 877 29.02 -11.11 47.34
C LYS A 877 27.85 -10.50 46.58
N LEU A 878 28.02 -9.28 46.08
CA LEU A 878 27.01 -8.62 45.26
C LEU A 878 26.73 -9.44 43.99
N PHE A 879 27.77 -9.87 43.30
CA PHE A 879 27.65 -10.73 42.12
C PHE A 879 26.86 -11.98 42.45
N THR A 880 27.25 -12.77 43.45
CA THR A 880 26.52 -13.99 43.83
C THR A 880 25.05 -13.71 44.16
N LYS A 881 24.75 -12.60 44.85
CA LYS A 881 23.39 -12.22 45.21
C LYS A 881 22.51 -11.87 44.00
N ASN A 882 23.08 -11.31 42.94
CA ASN A 882 22.34 -10.80 41.78
C ASN A 882 22.63 -11.59 40.49
N LYS A 883 23.42 -12.67 40.55
CA LYS A 883 23.83 -13.46 39.38
C LYS A 883 22.62 -13.97 38.62
N ASP A 884 21.60 -14.47 39.31
CA ASP A 884 20.39 -14.94 38.67
C ASP A 884 19.63 -13.78 38.00
N ASP A 885 19.57 -12.60 38.60
CA ASP A 885 18.97 -11.41 37.96
C ASP A 885 19.74 -10.94 36.72
N MET A 886 21.05 -11.20 36.67
CA MET A 886 21.89 -11.00 35.49
C MET A 886 21.65 -12.07 34.43
N LEU A 887 21.25 -13.29 34.83
CA LEU A 887 20.86 -14.39 33.96
C LEU A 887 19.38 -14.34 33.54
N ILE A 888 18.53 -13.56 34.23
CA ILE A 888 17.11 -13.34 33.92
C ILE A 888 16.99 -12.42 32.69
N THR A 889 17.49 -12.92 31.57
CA THR A 889 16.88 -12.86 30.24
C THR A 889 16.08 -14.15 30.01
N LYS A 890 15.26 -14.56 30.99
CA LYS A 890 14.39 -15.73 30.86
C LYS A 890 13.32 -15.47 29.79
N GLY A 891 13.60 -15.96 28.59
CA GLY A 891 12.70 -16.00 27.44
C GLY A 891 13.47 -15.72 26.16
N CYS A 892 13.59 -16.72 25.28
CA CYS A 892 14.11 -16.57 23.92
C CYS A 892 13.47 -15.39 23.17
N GLU A 893 12.26 -14.97 23.56
CA GLU A 893 11.51 -13.87 22.98
C GLU A 893 12.08 -12.46 23.24
N LYS A 894 12.95 -12.27 24.25
CA LYS A 894 13.54 -10.95 24.58
C LYS A 894 15.04 -10.83 24.29
N LEU A 895 15.66 -11.84 23.68
CA LEU A 895 17.09 -11.87 23.32
C LEU A 895 17.44 -11.03 22.07
N SER A 896 16.52 -10.21 21.55
CA SER A 896 16.74 -9.33 20.38
C SER A 896 17.75 -8.22 20.63
N THR A 897 18.24 -8.06 21.87
CA THR A 897 19.45 -7.33 22.21
C THR A 897 20.30 -8.25 23.08
N VAL A 898 21.63 -8.23 22.92
CA VAL A 898 22.49 -8.65 24.03
C VAL A 898 22.06 -7.72 25.17
N ALA A 899 21.27 -8.23 26.10
CA ALA A 899 20.54 -7.40 27.05
C ALA A 899 21.53 -6.91 28.11
N ILE A 900 22.37 -5.97 27.71
CA ILE A 900 23.17 -5.17 28.63
C ILE A 900 22.13 -4.53 29.57
N PRO A 901 22.21 -4.77 30.89
CA PRO A 901 21.27 -4.20 31.84
C PRO A 901 21.10 -2.70 31.59
N THR A 902 19.85 -2.23 31.51
CA THR A 902 19.57 -0.80 31.29
C THR A 902 20.22 0.05 32.39
N PHE A 903 20.57 1.29 32.07
CA PHE A 903 21.20 2.25 32.99
C PHE A 903 20.53 2.29 34.38
N ASN A 904 19.20 2.19 34.44
CA ASN A 904 18.43 2.14 35.68
C ASN A 904 18.72 0.89 36.54
N LYS A 905 18.90 -0.29 35.92
CA LYS A 905 19.31 -1.49 36.66
C LYS A 905 20.74 -1.36 37.18
N VAL A 906 21.64 -0.75 36.41
CA VAL A 906 23.03 -0.50 36.83
C VAL A 906 23.08 0.49 38.00
N SER A 907 22.23 1.53 38.00
CA SER A 907 22.09 2.48 39.12
C SER A 907 21.65 1.81 40.43
N ILE A 908 20.69 0.88 40.36
CA ILE A 908 20.24 0.11 41.54
C ILE A 908 21.36 -0.82 42.05
N LEU A 909 22.05 -1.51 41.13
CA LEU A 909 23.13 -2.43 41.47
C LEU A 909 24.37 -1.70 42.03
N THR A 910 24.72 -0.53 41.50
CA THR A 910 25.81 0.31 42.02
C THR A 910 25.52 0.82 43.43
N THR A 911 24.29 1.21 43.74
CA THR A 911 23.89 1.61 45.10
C THR A 911 24.09 0.45 46.10
N ASN A 912 23.71 -0.76 45.71
CA ASN A 912 23.92 -1.95 46.53
C ASN A 912 25.40 -2.30 46.68
N LEU A 913 26.20 -2.12 45.63
CA LEU A 913 27.66 -2.33 45.65
C LEU A 913 28.34 -1.42 46.66
N VAL A 914 28.03 -0.12 46.63
CA VAL A 914 28.61 0.88 47.54
C VAL A 914 28.34 0.52 48.98
N ASN A 915 27.10 0.12 49.29
CA ASN A 915 26.72 -0.26 50.63
C ASN A 915 27.50 -1.49 51.11
N GLU A 916 27.73 -2.49 50.26
CA GLU A 916 28.54 -3.66 50.63
C GLU A 916 30.04 -3.37 50.70
N ILE A 917 30.59 -2.51 49.83
CA ILE A 917 31.99 -2.08 49.92
C ILE A 917 32.22 -1.28 51.21
N LYS A 918 31.33 -0.33 51.54
CA LYS A 918 31.40 0.45 52.78
C LYS A 918 31.30 -0.46 54.01
N ARG A 919 30.36 -1.41 54.02
CA ARG A 919 30.25 -2.41 55.11
C ARG A 919 31.49 -3.31 55.21
N GLY A 920 32.07 -3.70 54.08
CA GLY A 920 33.30 -4.50 54.04
C GLY A 920 34.50 -3.75 54.60
N ALA A 921 34.72 -2.53 54.15
CA ALA A 921 35.78 -1.65 54.66
C ALA A 921 35.61 -1.40 56.16
N GLN A 922 34.40 -1.06 56.62
CA GLN A 922 34.08 -0.87 58.04
C GLN A 922 34.39 -2.13 58.87
N ARG A 923 34.06 -3.32 58.36
CA ARG A 923 34.36 -4.59 59.04
C ARG A 923 35.86 -4.89 59.09
N GLU A 924 36.63 -4.57 58.05
CA GLU A 924 38.09 -4.70 58.08
C GLU A 924 38.74 -3.69 59.03
N THR A 925 38.23 -2.44 59.08
CA THR A 925 38.70 -1.44 60.05
C THR A 925 38.38 -1.89 61.47
N ASN A 926 37.17 -2.38 61.72
CA ASN A 926 36.78 -2.91 63.03
C ASN A 926 37.60 -4.15 63.41
N ALA A 927 37.85 -5.07 62.48
CA ALA A 927 38.70 -6.25 62.73
C ALA A 927 40.18 -5.88 62.98
N LYS A 928 40.68 -4.80 62.37
CA LYS A 928 42.01 -4.24 62.69
C LYS A 928 42.04 -3.54 64.04
N MET A 929 40.94 -2.93 64.48
CA MET A 929 40.80 -2.33 65.82
C MET A 929 40.61 -3.38 66.92
N GLU A 930 39.90 -4.48 66.65
CA GLU A 930 39.72 -5.60 67.60
C GLU A 930 41.00 -6.44 67.78
N LYS A 931 41.88 -6.48 66.77
CA LYS A 931 43.25 -7.02 66.90
C LYS A 931 44.22 -5.97 67.46
N GLY A 932 43.88 -5.35 68.59
CA GLY A 932 44.72 -4.36 69.27
C GLY A 932 46.20 -4.79 69.37
N PRO A 933 47.14 -3.84 69.51
CA PRO A 933 48.57 -4.12 69.45
C PRO A 933 48.91 -5.24 70.44
N VAL A 934 49.41 -6.35 69.91
CA VAL A 934 49.94 -7.45 70.72
C VAL A 934 51.16 -6.88 71.45
N HIS A 935 51.02 -6.68 72.75
CA HIS A 935 52.12 -6.50 73.69
C HIS A 935 52.54 -7.85 74.25
#